data_AF-A0A8S1JE58-F1
#
_entry.id   AF-A0A8S1JE58-F1
#
_cell.length_a   1.000
_cell.length_b   1.000
_cell.length_c   1.000
_cell.angle_alpha   90.00
_cell.angle_beta   90.00
_cell.angle_gamma   90.00
#
_symmetry.space_group_name_H-M   'P 1'
#
loop_
_entity.id
_entity.type
_entity.pdbx_description
1 polymer ?
#
loop_
_entity_poly.entity_id
_entity_poly.type
_entity_poly.pdbx_seq_one_letter_code
_entity_poly.pdbx_strand_id
1 'polypeptide(L)'
;MARLGTGAGRWGLAAAIALLCLMPPAAGAVQGRSLLQQNASTILLTEGNATGIVDEIAGLGDGSVVVLDVESLTLEGPLQIAANLTIRGASPGARPVINCSPKGKKGKFETAFEVTANITMEDLVIKQCGNPAVTLQPSEDAEPGTALSAIFRRVAFEDTVLSNKDKRVGSDILSGGAIGILGGFNIVVEGCSFTNNTGTSGAAMSVFGSNLTIVNSSFVGNKLDSSEGVGSGAAIVIKGSRTFENFLIVEGCNFTDNSDLDGDSGDPLKALTNGSPLEATQFIRFFPPTVTGGALSIEGISSATVTGSRFGRNRATPAGGAISVWDADSLEVIGCDFFDNKARATDSVDTGLSRNAQGGALYVQLRAADSSFSLEGSNFTNNSAGYGGAIHFVGHAEAKMKAEMVLFEGNRARFGGGAILLRNAISEFSSTIFQNNIGGFGGGVMLANGATLRLTGLCSREDMRFTGNVAVTGGAIAARGAGVMEVSDVAFANNHALESGGAVALVEGTITTQMTIENPIVLNNSATRGGGIFVDSIGKFSIRPSSLCPGSVNTNVAMYGGGLMIRAQSRTKNDIALNGISFIGNAAVPDLKNPKLVRRAQVDYYQSVAGADNYEALQGVIANRTAKLKVLQSQGKISLVDITIENGASGGTDMPNRGGGGGALLELGQGTTQSGVSARLQDVQFEKNFGKLGGGLMAIVDGPEWAAKCESQAAACRAFLLENVTFTQDGALSTAGGLFASDPRNVFVDEENQTLVDFFQRNDVTSPGDGPVAFFNNSVNQGGFGADSASFASHLVLKAPLLTNVTIDNRVVQLLDTGKLNHNSTDPLPNFVLEVKDSFNQTITSGTQD
;
A
#
# COMPACT_ATOMS: atom_id res chain seq x y z
N MET A 1 -14.58 -35.64 3.81
CA MET A 1 -14.83 -36.12 5.18
C MET A 1 -13.63 -35.79 6.05
N ALA A 2 -13.86 -35.56 7.34
CA ALA A 2 -13.08 -34.73 8.24
C ALA A 2 -11.71 -35.27 8.71
N ARG A 3 -10.83 -34.31 9.01
CA ARG A 3 -9.82 -34.26 10.10
C ARG A 3 -8.86 -35.45 10.29
N LEU A 4 -7.60 -35.19 9.95
CA LEU A 4 -6.36 -35.49 10.70
C LEU A 4 -5.37 -34.40 10.23
N GLY A 5 -4.76 -33.53 11.03
CA GLY A 5 -4.20 -33.69 12.36
C GLY A 5 -2.74 -33.25 12.25
N THR A 6 -2.43 -32.06 12.79
CA THR A 6 -1.14 -31.37 12.70
C THR A 6 -0.02 -32.08 13.46
N GLY A 7 1.21 -32.00 12.92
CA GLY A 7 2.46 -32.03 13.69
C GLY A 7 3.48 -33.10 13.31
N ALA A 8 4.49 -32.73 12.51
CA ALA A 8 5.90 -33.10 12.73
C ALA A 8 6.82 -32.47 11.68
N GLY A 9 7.74 -31.62 12.17
CA GLY A 9 9.17 -31.60 11.84
C GLY A 9 9.64 -31.68 10.39
N ARG A 10 10.29 -30.60 9.95
CA ARG A 10 11.39 -30.60 8.97
C ARG A 10 12.38 -31.74 9.25
N TRP A 11 13.09 -32.16 8.19
CA TRP A 11 14.10 -33.23 8.06
C TRP A 11 13.55 -34.55 7.47
N GLY A 12 13.73 -34.71 6.14
CA GLY A 12 13.49 -36.00 5.48
C GLY A 12 13.32 -35.97 3.95
N LEU A 13 13.81 -34.96 3.22
CA LEU A 13 13.78 -34.93 1.76
C LEU A 13 15.09 -35.46 1.16
N ALA A 14 15.40 -36.74 1.43
CA ALA A 14 16.46 -37.48 0.74
C ALA A 14 16.27 -38.98 1.02
N ALA A 15 15.59 -39.67 0.11
CA ALA A 15 15.57 -41.13 -0.12
C ALA A 15 14.14 -41.67 -0.36
N ALA A 16 13.63 -41.47 -1.57
CA ALA A 16 12.51 -42.27 -2.09
C ALA A 16 12.58 -42.38 -3.63
N ILE A 17 13.77 -42.72 -4.16
CA ILE A 17 13.95 -43.26 -5.52
C ILE A 17 14.95 -44.40 -5.41
N ALA A 18 14.46 -45.61 -5.09
CA ALA A 18 15.07 -46.91 -5.39
C ALA A 18 14.33 -47.99 -4.60
N LEU A 19 13.31 -48.61 -5.19
CA LEU A 19 12.99 -50.04 -5.10
C LEU A 19 11.58 -50.26 -5.69
N LEU A 20 11.51 -50.61 -6.97
CA LEU A 20 10.40 -51.37 -7.55
C LEU A 20 10.81 -51.91 -8.93
N CYS A 21 11.85 -52.74 -8.93
CA CYS A 21 12.06 -53.75 -9.97
C CYS A 21 12.32 -55.06 -9.24
N LEU A 22 11.40 -56.02 -9.39
CA LEU A 22 11.61 -57.47 -9.40
C LEU A 22 10.28 -58.17 -9.08
N MET A 23 9.39 -58.34 -10.07
CA MET A 23 8.52 -59.51 -10.24
C MET A 23 8.09 -59.62 -11.72
N PRO A 24 8.11 -60.81 -12.35
CA PRO A 24 7.74 -60.99 -13.76
C PRO A 24 6.20 -61.12 -13.92
N PRO A 25 5.61 -60.70 -15.05
CA PRO A 25 4.18 -60.91 -15.29
C PRO A 25 3.89 -62.34 -15.79
N ALA A 26 2.75 -62.86 -15.34
CA ALA A 26 2.20 -64.15 -15.71
C ALA A 26 1.72 -64.18 -17.18
N ALA A 27 1.93 -65.32 -17.84
CA ALA A 27 1.45 -65.60 -19.18
C ALA A 27 -0.08 -65.82 -19.21
N GLY A 28 -0.78 -65.12 -20.09
CA GLY A 28 -2.16 -65.35 -20.46
C GLY A 28 -2.36 -65.02 -21.93
N ALA A 29 -2.65 -66.04 -22.74
CA ALA A 29 -2.79 -65.96 -24.19
C ALA A 29 -4.19 -65.47 -24.61
N VAL A 30 -4.26 -64.48 -25.51
CA VAL A 30 -5.37 -64.28 -26.44
C VAL A 30 -4.79 -63.90 -27.81
N GLN A 31 -5.22 -64.61 -28.85
CA GLN A 31 -4.79 -64.52 -30.23
C GLN A 31 -5.32 -63.27 -30.95
N GLY A 32 -4.49 -62.72 -31.86
CA GLY A 32 -4.97 -62.27 -33.17
C GLY A 32 -5.03 -60.78 -33.46
N ARG A 33 -3.87 -60.15 -33.72
CA ARG A 33 -3.58 -59.29 -34.90
C ARG A 33 -2.10 -58.88 -34.83
N SER A 34 -1.34 -59.12 -35.89
CA SER A 34 0.08 -58.79 -35.96
C SER A 34 0.28 -57.27 -35.92
N LEU A 35 0.76 -56.76 -34.79
CA LEU A 35 1.54 -55.53 -34.74
C LEU A 35 3.00 -55.98 -34.75
N LEU A 36 3.73 -55.60 -35.79
CA LEU A 36 5.19 -55.65 -35.78
C LEU A 36 5.65 -54.78 -34.60
N GLN A 37 6.02 -55.41 -33.47
CA GLN A 37 6.82 -54.74 -32.45
C GLN A 37 8.17 -54.44 -33.08
N GLN A 38 8.35 -53.20 -33.57
CA GLN A 38 9.69 -52.69 -33.86
C GLN A 38 10.41 -52.54 -32.52
N ASN A 39 11.51 -53.27 -32.35
CA ASN A 39 12.30 -53.24 -31.12
C ASN A 39 12.94 -51.85 -30.92
N ALA A 40 13.05 -51.41 -29.66
CA ALA A 40 13.83 -50.24 -29.28
C ALA A 40 15.26 -50.36 -29.84
N SER A 41 15.68 -49.38 -30.63
CA SER A 41 16.98 -49.36 -31.29
C SER A 41 17.70 -48.04 -31.05
N THR A 42 19.03 -48.08 -30.95
CA THR A 42 19.86 -46.87 -30.92
C THR A 42 20.42 -46.64 -32.32
N ILE A 43 20.13 -45.48 -32.89
CA ILE A 43 20.64 -45.07 -34.20
C ILE A 43 21.67 -43.96 -33.97
N LEU A 44 22.82 -44.10 -34.62
CA LEU A 44 23.86 -43.06 -34.67
C LEU A 44 23.83 -42.39 -36.04
N LEU A 45 23.50 -41.10 -36.04
CA LEU A 45 23.54 -40.26 -37.22
C LEU A 45 24.88 -39.52 -37.24
N THR A 46 25.63 -39.74 -38.30
CA THR A 46 26.90 -39.10 -38.62
C THR A 46 26.75 -38.30 -39.92
N GLU A 47 27.74 -37.48 -40.27
CA GLU A 47 27.73 -36.68 -41.51
C GLU A 47 27.48 -37.51 -42.78
N GLY A 48 27.82 -38.81 -42.77
CA GLY A 48 27.65 -39.70 -43.92
C GLY A 48 26.23 -40.25 -44.15
N ASN A 49 25.36 -40.27 -43.14
CA ASN A 49 24.00 -40.82 -43.22
C ASN A 49 22.89 -39.84 -42.80
N ALA A 50 23.24 -38.63 -42.36
CA ALA A 50 22.31 -37.59 -41.94
C ALA A 50 21.23 -37.20 -42.97
N THR A 51 21.49 -37.39 -44.27
CA THR A 51 20.54 -37.07 -45.35
C THR A 51 19.29 -37.95 -45.38
N GLY A 52 19.29 -39.10 -44.70
CA GLY A 52 18.18 -40.06 -44.64
C GLY A 52 17.35 -40.01 -43.35
N ILE A 53 17.51 -38.98 -42.50
CA ILE A 53 16.93 -38.94 -41.15
C ILE A 53 15.41 -39.16 -41.11
N VAL A 54 14.67 -38.69 -42.13
CA VAL A 54 13.22 -38.85 -42.22
C VAL A 54 12.84 -40.34 -42.30
N ASP A 55 13.52 -41.09 -43.16
CA ASP A 55 13.27 -42.52 -43.35
C ASP A 55 13.74 -43.33 -42.15
N GLU A 56 14.86 -42.94 -41.53
CA GLU A 56 15.36 -43.60 -40.32
C GLU A 56 14.39 -43.43 -39.13
N ILE A 57 13.87 -42.23 -38.89
CA ILE A 57 12.92 -41.97 -37.79
C ILE A 57 11.58 -42.66 -38.02
N ALA A 58 11.09 -42.72 -39.26
CA ALA A 58 9.83 -43.39 -39.59
C ALA A 58 9.84 -44.91 -39.31
N GLY A 59 11.03 -45.52 -39.26
CA GLY A 59 11.22 -46.94 -38.99
C GLY A 59 11.47 -47.32 -37.53
N LEU A 60 11.42 -46.36 -36.60
CA LEU A 60 11.74 -46.57 -35.19
C LEU A 60 10.52 -47.01 -34.36
N GLY A 61 10.73 -48.01 -33.50
CA GLY A 61 9.77 -48.41 -32.49
C GLY A 61 9.92 -47.68 -31.15
N ASP A 62 8.98 -47.89 -30.24
CA ASP A 62 8.96 -47.28 -28.91
C ASP A 62 10.23 -47.57 -28.09
N GLY A 63 10.74 -46.54 -27.41
CA GLY A 63 11.94 -46.60 -26.58
C GLY A 63 13.26 -46.41 -27.36
N SER A 64 13.19 -46.12 -28.66
CA SER A 64 14.39 -45.92 -29.49
C SER A 64 15.12 -44.60 -29.16
N VAL A 65 16.42 -44.59 -29.41
CA VAL A 65 17.31 -43.45 -29.12
C VAL A 65 18.05 -43.03 -30.40
N VAL A 66 17.84 -41.79 -30.82
CA VAL A 66 18.56 -41.16 -31.93
C VAL A 66 19.71 -40.33 -31.37
N VAL A 67 20.93 -40.70 -31.73
CA VAL A 67 22.16 -40.03 -31.31
C VAL A 67 22.72 -39.25 -32.50
N LEU A 68 22.82 -37.94 -32.36
CA LEU A 68 23.32 -37.02 -33.38
C LEU A 68 24.80 -36.73 -33.13
N ASP A 69 25.67 -37.28 -33.98
CA ASP A 69 27.12 -37.03 -34.05
C ASP A 69 27.45 -36.25 -35.34
N VAL A 70 26.86 -35.07 -35.44
CA VAL A 70 26.99 -34.13 -36.57
C VAL A 70 27.20 -32.72 -36.02
N GLU A 71 27.85 -31.85 -36.78
CA GLU A 71 27.93 -30.43 -36.38
C GLU A 71 26.59 -29.74 -36.63
N SER A 72 25.98 -29.99 -37.79
CA SER A 72 24.69 -29.44 -38.17
C SER A 72 23.89 -30.38 -39.06
N LEU A 73 22.58 -30.34 -38.90
CA LEU A 73 21.59 -31.06 -39.70
C LEU A 73 20.57 -30.06 -40.22
N THR A 74 20.34 -30.05 -41.53
CA THR A 74 19.30 -29.21 -42.12
C THR A 74 18.11 -30.07 -42.52
N LEU A 75 16.94 -29.74 -42.00
CA LEU A 75 15.68 -30.42 -42.29
C LEU A 75 14.99 -29.76 -43.48
N GLU A 76 14.72 -30.56 -44.52
CA GLU A 76 13.95 -30.16 -45.70
C GLU A 76 12.43 -30.19 -45.46
N GLY A 77 11.98 -30.67 -44.31
CA GLY A 77 10.58 -30.74 -43.90
C GLY A 77 10.43 -31.28 -42.48
N PRO A 78 9.20 -31.26 -41.92
CA PRO A 78 8.94 -31.68 -40.54
C PRO A 78 9.19 -33.17 -40.33
N LEU A 79 9.83 -33.50 -39.21
CA LEU A 79 9.99 -34.87 -38.73
C LEU A 79 8.75 -35.27 -37.92
N GLN A 80 8.05 -36.30 -38.42
CA GLN A 80 6.87 -36.88 -37.79
C GLN A 80 7.30 -37.94 -36.77
N ILE A 81 6.99 -37.73 -35.49
CA ILE A 81 7.35 -38.62 -34.38
C ILE A 81 6.07 -39.17 -33.76
N ALA A 82 5.78 -40.43 -34.06
CA ALA A 82 4.62 -41.17 -33.53
C ALA A 82 4.99 -42.29 -32.55
N ALA A 83 6.28 -42.52 -32.32
CA ALA A 83 6.80 -43.49 -31.35
C ALA A 83 7.48 -42.78 -30.18
N ASN A 84 7.60 -43.47 -29.05
CA ASN A 84 8.32 -42.96 -27.87
C ASN A 84 9.82 -42.88 -28.16
N LEU A 85 10.38 -41.67 -28.23
CA LEU A 85 11.77 -41.47 -28.67
C LEU A 85 12.61 -40.62 -27.71
N THR A 86 13.92 -40.84 -27.74
CA THR A 86 14.93 -39.90 -27.23
C THR A 86 15.81 -39.42 -28.38
N ILE A 87 15.98 -38.10 -28.54
CA ILE A 87 16.89 -37.49 -29.51
C ILE A 87 17.95 -36.70 -28.75
N ARG A 88 19.23 -37.01 -28.94
CA ARG A 88 20.30 -36.35 -28.19
C ARG A 88 21.61 -36.18 -28.95
N GLY A 89 22.42 -35.20 -28.53
CA GLY A 89 23.80 -35.09 -28.96
C GLY A 89 24.66 -36.29 -28.56
N ALA A 90 25.71 -36.58 -29.35
CA ALA A 90 26.59 -37.74 -29.17
C ALA A 90 27.30 -37.82 -27.81
N SER A 91 27.58 -36.66 -27.22
CA SER A 91 28.24 -36.57 -25.92
C SER A 91 27.70 -35.39 -25.10
N PRO A 92 27.81 -35.41 -23.77
CA PRO A 92 27.40 -34.29 -22.93
C PRO A 92 28.09 -32.99 -23.36
N GLY A 93 27.30 -32.00 -23.78
CA GLY A 93 27.80 -30.72 -24.30
C GLY A 93 28.06 -30.66 -25.81
N ALA A 94 28.05 -31.79 -26.53
CA ALA A 94 27.95 -31.76 -27.99
C ALA A 94 26.52 -31.37 -28.37
N ARG A 95 26.34 -30.16 -28.89
CA ARG A 95 25.04 -29.58 -29.25
C ARG A 95 24.90 -29.45 -30.77
N PRO A 96 24.54 -30.54 -31.48
CA PRO A 96 24.29 -30.49 -32.91
C PRO A 96 23.22 -29.44 -33.24
N VAL A 97 23.45 -28.70 -34.32
CA VAL A 97 22.56 -27.64 -34.78
C VAL A 97 21.56 -28.18 -35.79
N ILE A 98 20.28 -28.18 -35.44
CA ILE A 98 19.17 -28.52 -36.31
C ILE A 98 18.60 -27.23 -36.91
N ASN A 99 18.80 -27.05 -38.21
CA ASN A 99 18.26 -25.94 -38.98
C ASN A 99 17.06 -26.41 -39.82
N CYS A 100 16.15 -25.50 -40.17
CA CYS A 100 15.09 -25.78 -41.13
C CYS A 100 15.35 -25.06 -42.46
N SER A 101 15.14 -25.74 -43.58
CA SER A 101 15.23 -25.12 -44.90
C SER A 101 14.01 -24.24 -45.19
N PRO A 102 14.20 -23.00 -45.68
CA PRO A 102 13.07 -22.15 -46.06
C PRO A 102 12.43 -22.66 -47.37
N LYS A 103 11.10 -22.77 -47.39
CA LYS A 103 10.32 -23.18 -48.57
C LYS A 103 9.62 -22.02 -49.28
N GLY A 104 9.58 -22.14 -50.61
CA GLY A 104 8.82 -21.28 -51.52
C GLY A 104 9.43 -19.91 -51.80
N LYS A 105 8.83 -19.15 -52.74
CA LYS A 105 9.35 -17.84 -53.23
C LYS A 105 9.43 -16.74 -52.15
N LYS A 106 8.81 -16.94 -50.99
CA LYS A 106 8.82 -16.01 -49.85
C LYS A 106 9.80 -16.44 -48.74
N GLY A 107 10.50 -17.56 -48.88
CA GLY A 107 11.52 -18.02 -47.92
C GLY A 107 10.96 -18.35 -46.53
N LYS A 108 9.83 -19.07 -46.45
CA LYS A 108 9.17 -19.38 -45.16
C LYS A 108 9.75 -20.65 -44.53
N PHE A 109 10.04 -20.60 -43.23
CA PHE A 109 10.50 -21.78 -42.49
C PHE A 109 9.31 -22.65 -42.05
N GLU A 110 9.51 -23.97 -41.98
CA GLU A 110 8.52 -24.94 -41.48
C GLU A 110 8.88 -25.43 -40.07
N THR A 111 7.92 -26.05 -39.38
CA THR A 111 8.14 -26.78 -38.12
C THR A 111 9.20 -27.86 -38.29
N ALA A 112 10.08 -28.02 -37.30
CA ALA A 112 11.11 -29.07 -37.31
C ALA A 112 10.55 -30.42 -36.87
N PHE A 113 9.77 -30.44 -35.78
CA PHE A 113 9.27 -31.67 -35.16
C PHE A 113 7.76 -31.61 -34.92
N GLU A 114 7.06 -32.65 -35.36
CA GLU A 114 5.65 -32.89 -35.05
C GLU A 114 5.54 -34.19 -34.27
N VAL A 115 5.11 -34.08 -33.00
CA VAL A 115 5.23 -35.17 -32.02
C VAL A 115 3.85 -35.53 -31.46
N THR A 116 3.50 -36.81 -31.55
CA THR A 116 2.24 -37.39 -31.02
C THR A 116 2.42 -38.45 -29.94
N ALA A 117 3.67 -38.68 -29.51
CA ALA A 117 4.06 -39.67 -28.50
C ALA A 117 5.00 -39.06 -27.43
N ASN A 118 5.55 -39.89 -26.54
CA ASN A 118 6.52 -39.40 -25.56
C ASN A 118 7.83 -39.01 -26.24
N ILE A 119 8.42 -37.90 -25.83
CA ILE A 119 9.67 -37.40 -26.42
C ILE A 119 10.64 -36.90 -25.35
N THR A 120 11.91 -37.24 -25.52
CA THR A 120 13.02 -36.63 -24.78
C THR A 120 14.02 -36.02 -25.75
N MET A 121 14.35 -34.74 -25.59
CA MET A 121 15.35 -34.03 -26.39
C MET A 121 16.46 -33.50 -25.48
N GLU A 122 17.71 -33.87 -25.75
CA GLU A 122 18.85 -33.51 -24.89
C GLU A 122 20.04 -32.97 -25.67
N ASP A 123 20.64 -31.87 -25.19
CA ASP A 123 21.87 -31.28 -25.74
C ASP A 123 21.74 -30.98 -27.24
N LEU A 124 20.77 -30.16 -27.65
CA LEU A 124 20.52 -29.79 -29.05
C LEU A 124 20.49 -28.27 -29.23
N VAL A 125 20.74 -27.79 -30.45
CA VAL A 125 20.35 -26.43 -30.88
C VAL A 125 19.32 -26.56 -32.00
N ILE A 126 18.16 -25.96 -31.86
CA ILE A 126 17.11 -25.88 -32.88
C ILE A 126 17.00 -24.41 -33.29
N LYS A 127 17.33 -24.11 -34.54
CA LYS A 127 17.50 -22.74 -35.00
C LYS A 127 16.85 -22.50 -36.37
N GLN A 128 16.35 -21.27 -36.59
CA GLN A 128 15.78 -20.86 -37.88
C GLN A 128 14.67 -21.80 -38.37
N CYS A 129 13.73 -22.14 -37.49
CA CYS A 129 12.57 -22.96 -37.83
C CYS A 129 11.27 -22.14 -37.77
N GLY A 130 10.23 -22.65 -38.44
CA GLY A 130 8.90 -22.04 -38.42
C GLY A 130 8.28 -22.15 -37.02
N ASN A 131 7.31 -21.29 -36.71
CA ASN A 131 6.59 -21.30 -35.45
C ASN A 131 5.38 -22.26 -35.47
N PRO A 132 5.22 -23.14 -34.47
CA PRO A 132 6.23 -23.59 -33.52
C PRO A 132 7.29 -24.49 -34.17
N ALA A 133 8.53 -24.43 -33.69
CA ALA A 133 9.61 -25.30 -34.15
C ALA A 133 9.39 -26.76 -33.70
N VAL A 134 8.79 -26.96 -32.53
CA VAL A 134 8.35 -28.26 -32.01
C VAL A 134 6.86 -28.18 -31.68
N THR A 135 6.07 -29.06 -32.31
CA THR A 135 4.64 -29.23 -32.02
C THR A 135 4.42 -30.51 -31.21
N LEU A 136 3.71 -30.40 -30.10
CA LEU A 136 3.28 -31.52 -29.26
C LEU A 136 1.75 -31.60 -29.26
N GLN A 137 1.20 -32.70 -29.77
CA GLN A 137 -0.24 -32.92 -29.82
C GLN A 137 -0.52 -34.41 -29.70
N PRO A 138 -1.34 -34.89 -28.74
CA PRO A 138 -1.69 -36.30 -28.67
C PRO A 138 -2.41 -36.75 -29.95
N SER A 139 -2.24 -38.02 -30.32
CA SER A 139 -3.03 -38.61 -31.41
C SER A 139 -4.54 -38.46 -31.16
N GLU A 140 -5.34 -38.31 -32.22
CA GLU A 140 -6.81 -38.26 -32.13
C GLU A 140 -7.40 -39.53 -31.47
N ASP A 141 -6.66 -40.65 -31.55
CA ASP A 141 -7.04 -41.94 -30.97
C ASP A 141 -6.54 -42.14 -29.52
N ALA A 142 -5.90 -41.13 -28.90
CA ALA A 142 -5.33 -41.27 -27.56
C ALA A 142 -6.42 -41.48 -26.50
N GLU A 143 -6.18 -42.39 -25.55
CA GLU A 143 -7.14 -42.66 -24.47
C GLU A 143 -7.35 -41.41 -23.59
N PRO A 144 -8.61 -40.96 -23.39
CA PRO A 144 -8.91 -39.81 -22.56
C PRO A 144 -8.35 -39.99 -21.14
N GLY A 145 -7.52 -39.04 -20.69
CA GLY A 145 -6.95 -39.03 -19.33
C GLY A 145 -5.55 -39.64 -19.18
N THR A 146 -4.94 -40.15 -20.26
CA THR A 146 -3.50 -40.48 -20.26
C THR A 146 -2.66 -39.27 -20.66
N ALA A 147 -1.79 -38.81 -19.76
CA ALA A 147 -0.87 -37.71 -20.05
C ALA A 147 0.46 -38.25 -20.64
N LEU A 148 0.83 -37.78 -21.83
CA LEU A 148 2.12 -38.03 -22.45
C LEU A 148 3.24 -37.23 -21.75
N SER A 149 4.49 -37.61 -21.97
CA SER A 149 5.68 -36.95 -21.39
C SER A 149 6.51 -36.28 -22.48
N ALA A 150 6.88 -35.02 -22.26
CA ALA A 150 7.81 -34.29 -23.11
C ALA A 150 8.93 -33.67 -22.27
N ILE A 151 10.17 -34.09 -22.49
CA ILE A 151 11.32 -33.66 -21.71
C ILE A 151 12.33 -32.95 -22.62
N PHE A 152 12.70 -31.73 -22.29
CA PHE A 152 13.74 -30.95 -22.95
C PHE A 152 14.85 -30.66 -21.94
N ARG A 153 16.07 -31.12 -22.20
CA ARG A 153 17.24 -30.85 -21.35
C ARG A 153 18.37 -30.20 -22.13
N ARG A 154 18.80 -29.01 -21.70
CA ARG A 154 19.94 -28.30 -22.31
C ARG A 154 19.75 -28.06 -23.82
N VAL A 155 18.51 -27.83 -24.24
CA VAL A 155 18.14 -27.51 -25.62
C VAL A 155 18.11 -26.00 -25.81
N ALA A 156 18.73 -25.51 -26.89
CA ALA A 156 18.67 -24.11 -27.29
C ALA A 156 17.70 -23.94 -28.46
N PHE A 157 16.70 -23.08 -28.30
CA PHE A 157 15.77 -22.65 -29.34
C PHE A 157 16.10 -21.21 -29.74
N GLU A 158 16.56 -21.02 -30.97
CA GLU A 158 17.09 -19.74 -31.45
C GLU A 158 16.43 -19.25 -32.73
N ASP A 159 16.12 -17.96 -32.77
CA ASP A 159 15.75 -17.24 -33.99
C ASP A 159 14.61 -17.92 -34.77
N THR A 160 13.60 -18.46 -34.07
CA THR A 160 12.41 -18.99 -34.75
C THR A 160 11.60 -17.87 -35.39
N VAL A 161 11.09 -18.15 -36.59
CA VAL A 161 10.50 -17.14 -37.47
C VAL A 161 9.03 -17.46 -37.72
N LEU A 162 8.21 -16.41 -37.79
CA LEU A 162 6.81 -16.52 -38.17
C LEU A 162 6.66 -17.14 -39.56
N SER A 163 5.90 -18.22 -39.63
CA SER A 163 5.36 -18.82 -40.83
C SER A 163 3.85 -18.58 -40.81
N ASN A 164 3.24 -17.99 -41.86
CA ASN A 164 1.79 -17.68 -41.87
C ASN A 164 0.87 -18.93 -41.95
N LYS A 165 1.18 -19.99 -41.23
CA LYS A 165 0.32 -21.15 -41.03
C LYS A 165 0.34 -21.49 -39.54
N ASP A 166 -0.22 -20.60 -38.74
CA ASP A 166 -0.73 -20.96 -37.42
C ASP A 166 -1.49 -22.30 -37.55
N LYS A 167 -0.98 -23.36 -36.93
CA LYS A 167 -1.58 -24.69 -37.04
C LYS A 167 -2.84 -24.68 -36.18
N ARG A 168 -3.99 -24.45 -36.81
CA ARG A 168 -5.30 -24.48 -36.14
C ARG A 168 -5.71 -25.92 -35.89
N VAL A 169 -6.01 -26.25 -34.63
CA VAL A 169 -6.68 -27.49 -34.24
C VAL A 169 -7.99 -27.09 -33.57
N GLY A 170 -9.10 -27.19 -34.32
CA GLY A 170 -10.40 -26.67 -33.86
C GLY A 170 -10.43 -25.14 -33.76
N SER A 171 -10.84 -24.60 -32.60
CA SER A 171 -10.78 -23.15 -32.30
C SER A 171 -9.43 -22.70 -31.75
N ASP A 172 -8.54 -23.62 -31.39
CA ASP A 172 -7.29 -23.33 -30.70
C ASP A 172 -6.13 -23.23 -31.71
N ILE A 173 -5.20 -22.31 -31.44
CA ILE A 173 -4.10 -22.00 -32.34
C ILE A 173 -2.77 -22.40 -31.66
N LEU A 174 -2.05 -23.34 -32.28
CA LEU A 174 -0.67 -23.70 -31.90
C LEU A 174 0.28 -22.64 -32.46
N SER A 175 0.66 -21.71 -31.61
CA SER A 175 1.25 -20.41 -32.01
C SER A 175 2.52 -20.02 -31.27
N GLY A 176 3.07 -20.95 -30.47
CA GLY A 176 4.32 -20.72 -29.74
C GLY A 176 5.49 -20.54 -30.71
N GLY A 177 6.44 -19.65 -30.42
CA GLY A 177 7.57 -19.44 -31.36
C GLY A 177 8.48 -20.67 -31.44
N ALA A 178 8.87 -21.24 -30.31
CA ALA A 178 9.73 -22.42 -30.25
C ALA A 178 8.94 -23.71 -30.02
N ILE A 179 8.05 -23.73 -29.02
CA ILE A 179 7.29 -24.93 -28.67
C ILE A 179 5.80 -24.61 -28.60
N GLY A 180 4.98 -25.39 -29.29
CA GLY A 180 3.51 -25.34 -29.20
C GLY A 180 2.96 -26.67 -28.71
N ILE A 181 2.15 -26.64 -27.64
CA ILE A 181 1.52 -27.83 -27.05
C ILE A 181 0.00 -27.71 -27.02
N LEU A 182 -0.69 -28.78 -27.42
CA LEU A 182 -2.13 -28.92 -27.35
C LEU A 182 -2.54 -30.16 -26.54
N GLY A 183 -2.83 -29.94 -25.25
CA GLY A 183 -3.48 -30.90 -24.34
C GLY A 183 -2.66 -32.13 -23.95
N GLY A 184 -2.83 -32.60 -22.71
CA GLY A 184 -2.48 -33.97 -22.34
C GLY A 184 -0.98 -34.29 -22.26
N PHE A 185 -0.12 -33.31 -22.02
CA PHE A 185 1.30 -33.54 -21.73
C PHE A 185 1.71 -33.14 -20.30
N ASN A 186 2.68 -33.86 -19.76
CA ASN A 186 3.52 -33.45 -18.64
C ASN A 186 4.88 -33.03 -19.22
N ILE A 187 5.18 -31.73 -19.16
CA ILE A 187 6.33 -31.14 -19.83
C ILE A 187 7.39 -30.75 -18.81
N VAL A 188 8.64 -31.12 -19.06
CA VAL A 188 9.80 -30.71 -18.28
C VAL A 188 10.79 -29.99 -19.20
N VAL A 189 11.11 -28.74 -18.85
CA VAL A 189 12.11 -27.91 -19.54
C VAL A 189 13.23 -27.58 -18.54
N GLU A 190 14.40 -28.17 -18.75
CA GLU A 190 15.51 -28.10 -17.79
C GLU A 190 16.78 -27.58 -18.47
N GLY A 191 17.38 -26.51 -17.96
CA GLY A 191 18.65 -25.98 -18.49
C GLY A 191 18.56 -25.48 -19.94
N CYS A 192 17.38 -25.15 -20.43
CA CYS A 192 17.15 -24.76 -21.83
C CYS A 192 17.29 -23.25 -22.05
N SER A 193 17.50 -22.83 -23.30
CA SER A 193 17.55 -21.41 -23.68
C SER A 193 16.63 -21.11 -24.85
N PHE A 194 15.83 -20.05 -24.73
CA PHE A 194 14.91 -19.56 -25.75
C PHE A 194 15.30 -18.12 -26.09
N THR A 195 15.94 -17.93 -27.25
CA THR A 195 16.51 -16.65 -27.65
C THR A 195 15.92 -16.16 -28.97
N ASN A 196 15.42 -14.92 -28.98
CA ASN A 196 14.88 -14.24 -30.17
C ASN A 196 13.80 -15.03 -30.92
N ASN A 197 13.01 -15.83 -30.20
CA ASN A 197 11.91 -16.57 -30.81
C ASN A 197 10.74 -15.63 -31.06
N THR A 198 10.05 -15.82 -32.19
CA THR A 198 8.86 -15.06 -32.55
C THR A 198 7.65 -15.98 -32.66
N GLY A 199 6.57 -15.63 -31.96
CA GLY A 199 5.31 -16.38 -31.98
C GLY A 199 4.11 -15.46 -32.03
N THR A 200 2.95 -16.02 -32.37
CA THR A 200 1.66 -15.31 -32.40
C THR A 200 0.87 -15.49 -31.11
N SER A 201 1.24 -16.43 -30.23
CA SER A 201 0.76 -16.59 -28.85
C SER A 201 1.83 -17.34 -28.06
N GLY A 202 2.43 -16.71 -27.05
CA GLY A 202 3.60 -17.24 -26.35
C GLY A 202 4.87 -17.20 -27.22
N ALA A 203 5.61 -16.10 -27.18
CA ALA A 203 6.73 -15.89 -28.11
C ALA A 203 7.79 -17.00 -28.11
N ALA A 204 8.03 -17.66 -26.98
CA ALA A 204 8.85 -18.86 -26.89
C ALA A 204 8.00 -20.13 -26.80
N MET A 205 7.01 -20.17 -25.89
CA MET A 205 6.21 -21.37 -25.65
C MET A 205 4.72 -21.08 -25.49
N SER A 206 3.88 -21.91 -26.10
CA SER A 206 2.43 -21.91 -25.90
C SER A 206 1.97 -23.28 -25.40
N VAL A 207 1.34 -23.33 -24.23
CA VAL A 207 0.91 -24.56 -23.57
C VAL A 207 -0.59 -24.52 -23.31
N PHE A 208 -1.33 -25.48 -23.86
CA PHE A 208 -2.77 -25.63 -23.61
C PHE A 208 -3.05 -26.95 -22.89
N GLY A 209 -3.84 -26.93 -21.81
CA GLY A 209 -4.36 -28.13 -21.13
C GLY A 209 -3.30 -29.18 -20.76
N SER A 210 -2.10 -28.73 -20.35
CA SER A 210 -0.94 -29.56 -20.04
C SER A 210 -0.21 -29.01 -18.81
N ASN A 211 0.53 -29.86 -18.11
CA ASN A 211 1.38 -29.46 -16.99
C ASN A 211 2.76 -29.05 -17.47
N LEU A 212 3.34 -28.02 -16.86
CA LEU A 212 4.65 -27.50 -17.25
C LEU A 212 5.55 -27.25 -16.03
N THR A 213 6.74 -27.82 -16.08
CA THR A 213 7.82 -27.54 -15.12
C THR A 213 9.01 -26.97 -15.87
N ILE A 214 9.47 -25.79 -15.47
CA ILE A 214 10.63 -25.12 -16.06
C ILE A 214 11.66 -24.86 -14.95
N VAL A 215 12.87 -25.38 -15.15
CA VAL A 215 13.95 -25.29 -14.16
C VAL A 215 15.22 -24.79 -14.84
N ASN A 216 15.90 -23.83 -14.20
CA ASN A 216 17.23 -23.34 -14.61
C ASN A 216 17.32 -22.94 -16.10
N SER A 217 16.26 -22.37 -16.65
CA SER A 217 16.16 -22.05 -18.09
C SER A 217 16.12 -20.53 -18.34
N SER A 218 16.45 -20.13 -19.58
CA SER A 218 16.55 -18.71 -19.97
C SER A 218 15.66 -18.36 -21.15
N PHE A 219 15.01 -17.20 -21.09
CA PHE A 219 14.13 -16.65 -22.11
C PHE A 219 14.56 -15.21 -22.40
N VAL A 220 15.21 -14.98 -23.54
CA VAL A 220 15.86 -13.70 -23.87
C VAL A 220 15.38 -13.17 -25.21
N GLY A 221 14.86 -11.94 -25.22
CA GLY A 221 14.52 -11.25 -26.48
C GLY A 221 13.39 -11.89 -27.27
N ASN A 222 12.58 -12.75 -26.66
CA ASN A 222 11.46 -13.37 -27.36
C ASN A 222 10.36 -12.32 -27.57
N LYS A 223 9.77 -12.33 -28.76
CA LYS A 223 8.85 -11.27 -29.20
C LYS A 223 7.56 -11.84 -29.73
N LEU A 224 6.43 -11.33 -29.24
CA LEU A 224 5.14 -11.58 -29.85
C LEU A 224 4.96 -10.66 -31.07
N ASP A 225 4.39 -11.20 -32.13
CA ASP A 225 3.97 -10.45 -33.32
C ASP A 225 2.46 -10.66 -33.48
N SER A 226 1.68 -9.60 -33.25
CA SER A 226 0.23 -9.65 -33.23
C SER A 226 -0.42 -9.30 -34.57
N SER A 227 0.28 -9.44 -35.69
CA SER A 227 -0.26 -9.20 -37.05
C SER A 227 -1.54 -9.99 -37.38
N GLU A 228 -1.91 -11.00 -36.59
CA GLU A 228 -3.18 -11.75 -36.70
C GLU A 228 -4.22 -11.47 -35.57
N GLY A 229 -3.92 -10.63 -34.59
CA GLY A 229 -4.90 -10.13 -33.60
C GLY A 229 -5.38 -11.12 -32.51
N VAL A 230 -4.69 -12.24 -32.27
CA VAL A 230 -5.14 -13.29 -31.32
C VAL A 230 -4.09 -13.69 -30.25
N GLY A 231 -3.03 -12.91 -30.07
CA GLY A 231 -1.91 -13.29 -29.20
C GLY A 231 -1.96 -12.72 -27.78
N SER A 232 -1.51 -13.52 -26.80
CA SER A 232 -1.09 -13.07 -25.46
C SER A 232 0.29 -13.71 -25.16
N GLY A 233 1.08 -13.17 -24.22
CA GLY A 233 2.29 -13.84 -23.68
C GLY A 233 3.62 -13.51 -24.36
N ALA A 234 4.36 -12.54 -23.79
CA ALA A 234 5.67 -12.10 -24.27
C ALA A 234 6.77 -13.19 -24.26
N ALA A 235 6.61 -14.27 -23.49
CA ALA A 235 7.55 -15.40 -23.50
C ALA A 235 6.81 -16.74 -23.45
N ILE A 236 5.94 -16.93 -22.45
CA ILE A 236 5.20 -18.18 -22.23
C ILE A 236 3.73 -17.87 -22.05
N VAL A 237 2.86 -18.71 -22.62
CA VAL A 237 1.42 -18.75 -22.32
C VAL A 237 1.04 -20.13 -21.83
N ILE A 238 0.25 -20.17 -20.76
CA ILE A 238 -0.40 -21.40 -20.30
C ILE A 238 -1.90 -21.18 -20.18
N LYS A 239 -2.68 -21.93 -20.96
CA LYS A 239 -4.14 -21.89 -20.93
C LYS A 239 -4.67 -23.18 -20.33
N GLY A 240 -5.41 -23.07 -19.22
CA GLY A 240 -6.04 -24.21 -18.55
C GLY A 240 -7.16 -24.85 -19.39
N SER A 241 -7.38 -26.15 -19.18
CA SER A 241 -8.52 -26.89 -19.73
C SER A 241 -9.66 -26.97 -18.70
N ARG A 242 -10.92 -26.99 -19.17
CA ARG A 242 -12.10 -27.25 -18.30
C ARG A 242 -12.17 -28.70 -17.80
N THR A 243 -11.32 -29.59 -18.33
CA THR A 243 -11.37 -31.03 -18.06
C THR A 243 -10.24 -31.52 -17.15
N PHE A 244 -9.20 -30.72 -16.91
CA PHE A 244 -8.03 -31.11 -16.11
C PHE A 244 -7.53 -29.93 -15.28
N GLU A 245 -7.21 -30.16 -14.01
CA GLU A 245 -6.39 -29.23 -13.23
C GLU A 245 -4.97 -29.24 -13.81
N ASN A 246 -4.48 -28.07 -14.25
CA ASN A 246 -3.14 -27.94 -14.82
C ASN A 246 -2.29 -27.13 -13.84
N PHE A 247 -1.00 -27.43 -13.77
CA PHE A 247 -0.05 -26.71 -12.93
C PHE A 247 1.15 -26.17 -13.71
N LEU A 248 1.74 -25.09 -13.19
CA LEU A 248 2.98 -24.48 -13.69
C LEU A 248 3.99 -24.29 -12.55
N ILE A 249 5.16 -24.92 -12.67
CA ILE A 249 6.30 -24.67 -11.78
C ILE A 249 7.40 -23.96 -12.57
N VAL A 250 7.91 -22.85 -12.03
CA VAL A 250 9.05 -22.12 -12.61
C VAL A 250 10.07 -21.85 -11.51
N GLU A 251 11.27 -22.42 -11.67
CA GLU A 251 12.33 -22.36 -10.66
C GLU A 251 13.67 -21.95 -11.29
N GLY A 252 14.35 -20.98 -10.67
CA GLY A 252 15.71 -20.59 -11.07
C GLY A 252 15.82 -20.08 -12.50
N CYS A 253 14.73 -19.56 -13.08
CA CYS A 253 14.68 -19.15 -14.48
C CYS A 253 14.98 -17.65 -14.64
N ASN A 254 15.38 -17.27 -15.85
CA ASN A 254 15.60 -15.87 -16.21
C ASN A 254 14.81 -15.47 -17.47
N PHE A 255 14.01 -14.41 -17.34
CA PHE A 255 13.24 -13.80 -18.41
C PHE A 255 13.74 -12.37 -18.61
N THR A 256 14.42 -12.10 -19.73
CA THR A 256 15.04 -10.80 -19.99
C THR A 256 14.65 -10.26 -21.36
N ASP A 257 14.26 -8.98 -21.41
CA ASP A 257 14.00 -8.25 -22.66
C ASP A 257 12.94 -8.91 -23.57
N ASN A 258 12.02 -9.67 -22.99
CA ASN A 258 10.89 -10.25 -23.72
C ASN A 258 9.80 -9.18 -23.92
N SER A 259 9.11 -9.22 -25.06
CA SER A 259 8.19 -8.15 -25.43
C SER A 259 6.97 -8.64 -26.20
N ASP A 260 5.89 -7.88 -26.09
CA ASP A 260 4.68 -8.01 -26.88
C ASP A 260 4.62 -6.79 -27.81
N LEU A 261 4.70 -6.98 -29.13
CA LEU A 261 4.54 -5.88 -30.08
C LEU A 261 3.12 -5.90 -30.66
N ASP A 262 2.49 -4.72 -30.60
CA ASP A 262 1.21 -4.36 -31.19
C ASP A 262 -0.04 -4.84 -30.43
N GLY A 263 -0.86 -3.88 -30.03
CA GLY A 263 -2.07 -4.11 -29.26
C GLY A 263 -3.34 -4.25 -30.06
N ASP A 264 -4.16 -5.23 -29.68
CA ASP A 264 -5.61 -5.07 -29.45
C ASP A 264 -6.32 -6.31 -28.84
N SER A 265 -5.63 -7.29 -28.29
CA SER A 265 -6.27 -8.51 -27.75
C SER A 265 -6.55 -8.38 -26.25
N GLY A 266 -7.77 -8.00 -25.90
CA GLY A 266 -8.27 -7.89 -24.52
C GLY A 266 -8.41 -9.22 -23.75
N ASP A 267 -7.42 -10.12 -23.82
CA ASP A 267 -7.41 -11.37 -23.08
C ASP A 267 -6.10 -11.48 -22.25
N PRO A 268 -6.17 -11.45 -20.90
CA PRO A 268 -5.01 -11.44 -20.02
C PRO A 268 -4.07 -12.63 -20.23
N LEU A 269 -2.76 -12.39 -20.08
CA LEU A 269 -1.75 -13.43 -19.90
C LEU A 269 -2.19 -14.36 -18.75
N LYS A 270 -2.09 -15.67 -18.93
CA LYS A 270 -2.25 -16.68 -17.87
C LYS A 270 -0.91 -17.37 -17.71
N ALA A 271 -0.22 -17.09 -16.62
CA ALA A 271 1.07 -17.69 -16.32
C ALA A 271 1.16 -18.26 -14.91
N LEU A 272 0.02 -18.53 -14.27
CA LEU A 272 -0.11 -19.54 -13.22
C LEU A 272 -1.47 -20.22 -13.41
N THR A 273 -1.57 -21.52 -13.18
CA THR A 273 -2.83 -22.27 -12.98
C THR A 273 -2.63 -23.16 -11.74
N ASN A 274 -3.61 -23.13 -10.83
CA ASN A 274 -3.72 -23.92 -9.60
C ASN A 274 -2.39 -24.26 -8.86
N GLY A 275 -1.87 -23.29 -8.12
CA GLY A 275 -1.19 -23.53 -6.85
C GLY A 275 0.27 -23.95 -6.89
N SER A 276 1.03 -23.54 -7.90
CA SER A 276 2.42 -23.97 -8.05
C SER A 276 3.43 -22.82 -7.92
N PRO A 277 4.60 -23.08 -7.31
CA PRO A 277 5.57 -22.05 -6.92
C PRO A 277 6.31 -21.46 -8.14
N LEU A 278 6.40 -20.13 -8.15
CA LEU A 278 7.41 -19.40 -8.90
C LEU A 278 8.53 -19.02 -7.93
N GLU A 279 9.67 -19.71 -8.00
CA GLU A 279 10.74 -19.60 -7.00
C GLU A 279 12.06 -19.13 -7.61
N ALA A 280 12.74 -18.21 -6.92
CA ALA A 280 14.09 -17.74 -7.26
C ALA A 280 14.25 -17.31 -8.73
N THR A 281 13.18 -16.78 -9.34
CA THR A 281 13.10 -16.49 -10.77
C THR A 281 13.22 -14.98 -11.02
N GLN A 282 13.84 -14.61 -12.15
CA GLN A 282 14.08 -13.22 -12.53
C GLN A 282 13.25 -12.83 -13.76
N PHE A 283 12.53 -11.71 -13.66
CA PHE A 283 11.76 -11.09 -14.73
C PHE A 283 12.22 -9.63 -14.91
N ILE A 284 13.03 -9.40 -15.92
CA ILE A 284 13.75 -8.15 -16.12
C ILE A 284 13.42 -7.55 -17.48
N ARG A 285 12.99 -6.29 -17.47
CA ARG A 285 12.77 -5.45 -18.65
C ARG A 285 11.80 -6.06 -19.66
N PHE A 286 10.55 -6.22 -19.27
CA PHE A 286 9.47 -6.43 -20.23
C PHE A 286 9.01 -5.07 -20.79
N PHE A 287 9.12 -4.89 -22.11
CA PHE A 287 8.72 -3.67 -22.82
C PHE A 287 7.21 -3.67 -23.09
N PRO A 288 6.57 -2.48 -23.10
CA PRO A 288 5.15 -2.32 -22.80
C PRO A 288 4.24 -3.20 -23.68
N PRO A 289 3.63 -4.26 -23.13
CA PRO A 289 2.43 -4.83 -23.72
C PRO A 289 1.28 -3.82 -23.55
N THR A 290 0.35 -3.85 -24.47
CA THR A 290 -0.99 -3.26 -24.35
C THR A 290 -1.94 -4.14 -23.54
N VAL A 291 -1.46 -5.23 -22.93
CA VAL A 291 -2.18 -6.11 -22.02
C VAL A 291 -1.66 -6.04 -20.57
N THR A 292 -2.49 -6.53 -19.66
CA THR A 292 -2.33 -6.45 -18.21
C THR A 292 -1.19 -7.35 -17.71
N GLY A 293 -0.28 -6.84 -16.86
CA GLY A 293 0.84 -7.60 -16.28
C GLY A 293 2.09 -7.56 -17.17
N GLY A 294 3.11 -6.78 -16.80
CA GLY A 294 4.28 -6.60 -17.67
C GLY A 294 5.13 -7.86 -17.83
N ALA A 295 5.29 -8.65 -16.77
CA ALA A 295 6.03 -9.91 -16.77
C ALA A 295 5.13 -11.14 -16.57
N LEU A 296 4.11 -11.00 -15.72
CA LEU A 296 3.22 -12.08 -15.32
C LEU A 296 1.78 -11.55 -15.28
N SER A 297 0.85 -12.27 -15.86
CA SER A 297 -0.57 -12.07 -15.55
C SER A 297 -1.22 -13.39 -15.17
N ILE A 298 -2.15 -13.26 -14.25
CA ILE A 298 -2.78 -14.34 -13.50
C ILE A 298 -4.28 -14.09 -13.59
N GLU A 299 -5.03 -15.08 -14.10
CA GLU A 299 -6.47 -14.95 -14.19
C GLU A 299 -7.21 -16.27 -13.95
N GLY A 300 -8.23 -16.23 -13.09
CA GLY A 300 -9.18 -17.32 -12.89
C GLY A 300 -8.56 -18.57 -12.28
N ILE A 301 -7.77 -18.42 -11.21
CA ILE A 301 -7.05 -19.52 -10.58
C ILE A 301 -7.36 -19.66 -9.09
N SER A 302 -7.25 -20.89 -8.57
CA SER A 302 -7.46 -21.13 -7.13
C SER A 302 -6.32 -20.59 -6.27
N SER A 303 -5.06 -20.78 -6.66
CA SER A 303 -3.93 -20.29 -5.88
C SER A 303 -2.70 -19.98 -6.72
N ALA A 304 -1.93 -18.97 -6.31
CA ALA A 304 -0.63 -18.63 -6.87
C ALA A 304 0.35 -18.28 -5.75
N THR A 305 1.59 -18.78 -5.86
CA THR A 305 2.67 -18.48 -4.92
C THR A 305 3.90 -18.01 -5.68
N VAL A 306 4.43 -16.86 -5.31
CA VAL A 306 5.61 -16.22 -5.90
C VAL A 306 6.62 -15.98 -4.79
N THR A 307 7.75 -16.68 -4.83
CA THR A 307 8.75 -16.72 -3.75
C THR A 307 10.14 -16.33 -4.25
N GLY A 308 10.88 -15.54 -3.47
CA GLY A 308 12.31 -15.26 -3.70
C GLY A 308 12.64 -14.64 -5.07
N SER A 309 11.66 -14.03 -5.74
CA SER A 309 11.75 -13.68 -7.16
C SER A 309 11.94 -12.18 -7.36
N ARG A 310 12.51 -11.81 -8.51
CA ARG A 310 12.92 -10.44 -8.82
C ARG A 310 12.20 -9.91 -10.06
N PHE A 311 11.46 -8.82 -9.91
CA PHE A 311 10.73 -8.13 -10.97
C PHE A 311 11.27 -6.72 -11.18
N GLY A 312 12.03 -6.52 -12.25
CA GLY A 312 12.78 -5.30 -12.49
C GLY A 312 12.43 -4.61 -13.79
N ARG A 313 12.11 -3.32 -13.74
CA ARG A 313 11.95 -2.45 -14.93
C ARG A 313 10.91 -2.96 -15.93
N ASN A 314 9.92 -3.70 -15.44
CA ASN A 314 8.82 -4.19 -16.27
C ASN A 314 7.82 -3.06 -16.51
N ARG A 315 7.21 -3.06 -17.69
CA ARG A 315 6.24 -2.03 -18.09
C ARG A 315 4.97 -2.69 -18.57
N ALA A 316 3.81 -2.12 -18.25
CA ALA A 316 2.51 -2.60 -18.71
C ALA A 316 1.51 -1.45 -18.94
N THR A 317 0.50 -1.72 -19.78
CA THR A 317 -0.65 -0.84 -20.01
C THR A 317 -1.91 -1.72 -20.05
N PRO A 318 -2.97 -1.48 -19.25
CA PRO A 318 -3.09 -0.44 -18.22
C PRO A 318 -2.55 -0.86 -16.83
N ALA A 319 -2.44 -2.17 -16.55
CA ALA A 319 -2.36 -2.71 -15.19
C ALA A 319 -1.09 -3.52 -14.90
N GLY A 320 -0.62 -3.47 -13.65
CA GLY A 320 0.42 -4.35 -13.10
C GLY A 320 1.74 -4.27 -13.87
N GLY A 321 2.59 -3.28 -13.58
CA GLY A 321 3.83 -3.11 -14.36
C GLY A 321 4.73 -4.35 -14.35
N ALA A 322 4.68 -5.18 -13.30
CA ALA A 322 5.30 -6.49 -13.25
C ALA A 322 4.26 -7.62 -13.27
N ILE A 323 3.31 -7.61 -12.34
CA ILE A 323 2.34 -8.69 -12.17
C ILE A 323 0.92 -8.10 -12.19
N SER A 324 0.00 -8.72 -12.92
CA SER A 324 -1.43 -8.39 -12.85
C SER A 324 -2.24 -9.62 -12.48
N VAL A 325 -3.14 -9.47 -11.51
CA VAL A 325 -3.99 -10.56 -11.02
C VAL A 325 -5.45 -10.17 -11.15
N TRP A 326 -6.20 -11.00 -11.86
CA TRP A 326 -7.62 -10.88 -12.10
C TRP A 326 -8.32 -12.14 -11.61
N ASP A 327 -9.04 -12.05 -10.51
CA ASP A 327 -9.87 -13.17 -10.04
C ASP A 327 -9.05 -14.42 -9.64
N ALA A 328 -8.37 -14.33 -8.50
CA ALA A 328 -7.72 -15.46 -7.84
C ALA A 328 -8.36 -15.72 -6.46
N ASP A 329 -8.41 -16.97 -6.00
CA ASP A 329 -8.86 -17.26 -4.64
C ASP A 329 -7.74 -17.00 -3.62
N SER A 330 -6.50 -17.36 -3.94
CA SER A 330 -5.34 -17.08 -3.09
C SER A 330 -4.14 -16.60 -3.89
N LEU A 331 -3.49 -15.53 -3.43
CA LEU A 331 -2.19 -15.08 -3.94
C LEU A 331 -1.23 -14.89 -2.76
N GLU A 332 -0.05 -15.49 -2.87
CA GLU A 332 1.04 -15.33 -1.90
C GLU A 332 2.28 -14.80 -2.61
N VAL A 333 2.85 -13.71 -2.09
CA VAL A 333 4.10 -13.13 -2.59
C VAL A 333 5.07 -13.00 -1.42
N ILE A 334 6.18 -13.74 -1.46
CA ILE A 334 7.07 -13.94 -0.31
C ILE A 334 8.51 -13.67 -0.72
N GLY A 335 9.22 -12.82 0.03
CA GLY A 335 10.66 -12.62 -0.18
C GLY A 335 11.03 -12.06 -1.57
N CYS A 336 10.14 -11.29 -2.21
CA CYS A 336 10.32 -10.83 -3.59
C CYS A 336 10.78 -9.38 -3.68
N ASP A 337 11.53 -9.05 -4.74
CA ASP A 337 12.00 -7.69 -5.03
C ASP A 337 11.34 -7.11 -6.29
N PHE A 338 10.55 -6.05 -6.14
CA PHE A 338 9.92 -5.29 -7.21
C PHE A 338 10.55 -3.91 -7.34
N PHE A 339 11.31 -3.66 -8.41
CA PHE A 339 12.00 -2.38 -8.59
C PHE A 339 11.83 -1.77 -9.98
N ASP A 340 11.67 -0.45 -10.02
CA ASP A 340 11.56 0.36 -11.25
C ASP A 340 10.43 -0.09 -12.20
N ASN A 341 9.41 -0.79 -11.72
CA ASN A 341 8.29 -1.23 -12.58
C ASN A 341 7.32 -0.08 -12.83
N LYS A 342 6.64 -0.10 -13.99
CA LYS A 342 5.75 0.98 -14.40
C LYS A 342 4.47 0.50 -15.07
N ALA A 343 3.32 0.98 -14.58
CA ALA A 343 2.05 0.87 -15.28
C ALA A 343 1.64 2.23 -15.87
N ARG A 344 1.18 2.27 -17.13
CA ARG A 344 0.72 3.50 -17.80
C ARG A 344 -0.78 3.40 -18.10
N ALA A 345 -1.52 4.49 -17.89
CA ALA A 345 -2.95 4.53 -18.22
C ALA A 345 -3.12 4.66 -19.74
N THR A 346 -4.16 4.02 -20.30
CA THR A 346 -4.59 4.33 -21.67
C THR A 346 -5.18 5.74 -21.69
N ASP A 347 -4.89 6.53 -22.72
CA ASP A 347 -5.10 8.00 -22.75
C ASP A 347 -6.59 8.43 -22.81
N SER A 348 -7.54 7.59 -22.36
CA SER A 348 -8.96 7.96 -22.24
C SER A 348 -9.19 8.84 -21.01
N VAL A 349 -9.80 10.00 -21.24
CA VAL A 349 -10.16 11.06 -20.29
C VAL A 349 -10.57 10.50 -18.92
N ASP A 350 -9.87 11.03 -17.91
CA ASP A 350 -9.96 10.73 -16.49
C ASP A 350 -11.30 11.25 -15.90
N THR A 351 -12.33 10.40 -15.89
CA THR A 351 -13.66 10.74 -15.34
C THR A 351 -13.89 10.14 -13.93
N GLY A 352 -12.84 9.80 -13.20
CA GLY A 352 -12.90 9.31 -11.81
C GLY A 352 -12.45 7.86 -11.59
N LEU A 353 -12.53 7.40 -10.33
CA LEU A 353 -12.02 6.13 -9.77
C LEU A 353 -12.54 4.82 -10.43
N SER A 354 -13.24 4.89 -11.57
CA SER A 354 -14.09 3.81 -12.05
C SER A 354 -13.44 2.80 -13.00
N ARG A 355 -12.32 3.09 -13.71
CA ARG A 355 -11.88 2.18 -14.81
C ARG A 355 -10.37 2.00 -15.06
N ASN A 356 -9.48 2.66 -14.31
CA ASN A 356 -8.04 2.58 -14.59
C ASN A 356 -7.36 1.56 -13.68
N ALA A 357 -7.36 0.28 -14.10
CA ALA A 357 -6.60 -0.77 -13.42
C ALA A 357 -5.10 -0.42 -13.47
N GLN A 358 -4.50 0.03 -12.36
CA GLN A 358 -3.05 0.29 -12.31
C GLN A 358 -2.49 0.05 -10.92
N GLY A 359 -1.45 -0.77 -10.84
CA GLY A 359 -0.45 -0.75 -9.77
C GLY A 359 0.93 -0.84 -10.44
N GLY A 360 1.88 0.02 -10.06
CA GLY A 360 3.12 0.18 -10.83
C GLY A 360 3.99 -1.08 -10.86
N ALA A 361 3.93 -1.90 -9.81
CA ALA A 361 4.45 -3.26 -9.81
C ALA A 361 3.30 -4.28 -9.93
N LEU A 362 2.32 -4.19 -9.04
CA LEU A 362 1.31 -5.23 -8.86
C LEU A 362 -0.10 -4.63 -8.93
N TYR A 363 -0.94 -5.17 -9.82
CA TYR A 363 -2.38 -4.94 -9.77
C TYR A 363 -3.06 -6.23 -9.31
N VAL A 364 -3.97 -6.14 -8.34
CA VAL A 364 -4.72 -7.28 -7.82
C VAL A 364 -6.19 -6.93 -7.73
N GLN A 365 -7.03 -7.72 -8.40
CA GLN A 365 -8.48 -7.70 -8.23
C GLN A 365 -8.96 -9.08 -7.80
N LEU A 366 -9.59 -9.16 -6.63
CA LEU A 366 -10.22 -10.38 -6.12
C LEU A 366 -11.74 -10.22 -6.11
N ARG A 367 -12.50 -11.24 -6.53
CA ARG A 367 -13.97 -11.14 -6.66
C ARG A 367 -14.77 -11.93 -5.64
N ALA A 368 -14.19 -13.00 -5.07
CA ALA A 368 -14.88 -13.82 -4.08
C ALA A 368 -14.59 -13.34 -2.65
N ALA A 369 -15.55 -13.57 -1.75
CA ALA A 369 -15.48 -13.05 -0.38
C ALA A 369 -14.38 -13.70 0.46
N ASP A 370 -14.10 -14.97 0.18
CA ASP A 370 -13.06 -15.74 0.85
C ASP A 370 -11.69 -15.60 0.17
N SER A 371 -11.58 -14.79 -0.90
CA SER A 371 -10.31 -14.58 -1.59
C SER A 371 -9.32 -13.79 -0.73
N SER A 372 -8.05 -14.15 -0.82
CA SER A 372 -6.99 -13.52 -0.04
C SER A 372 -5.73 -13.22 -0.85
N PHE A 373 -5.07 -12.11 -0.51
CA PHE A 373 -3.74 -11.76 -0.97
C PHE A 373 -2.82 -11.56 0.23
N SER A 374 -1.76 -12.36 0.32
CA SER A 374 -0.71 -12.26 1.33
C SER A 374 0.60 -11.78 0.72
N LEU A 375 1.25 -10.83 1.39
CA LEU A 375 2.54 -10.27 1.01
C LEU A 375 3.49 -10.32 2.21
N GLU A 376 4.59 -11.06 2.09
CA GLU A 376 5.52 -11.27 3.20
C GLU A 376 6.97 -10.98 2.77
N GLY A 377 7.74 -10.30 3.62
CA GLY A 377 9.20 -10.20 3.47
C GLY A 377 9.69 -9.59 2.15
N SER A 378 8.86 -8.79 1.48
CA SER A 378 9.09 -8.33 0.10
C SER A 378 9.41 -6.83 0.03
N ASN A 379 10.09 -6.40 -1.04
CA ASN A 379 10.49 -5.01 -1.24
C ASN A 379 9.89 -4.42 -2.53
N PHE A 380 9.37 -3.19 -2.44
CA PHE A 380 8.86 -2.41 -3.57
C PHE A 380 9.59 -1.08 -3.65
N THR A 381 10.47 -0.93 -4.63
CA THR A 381 11.35 0.25 -4.76
C THR A 381 11.16 0.98 -6.08
N ASN A 382 10.90 2.28 -6.05
CA ASN A 382 10.82 3.15 -7.25
C ASN A 382 9.82 2.69 -8.32
N ASN A 383 8.76 1.98 -7.95
CA ASN A 383 7.69 1.63 -8.88
C ASN A 383 6.79 2.85 -9.14
N SER A 384 6.15 2.92 -10.32
CA SER A 384 5.32 4.07 -10.69
C SER A 384 4.06 3.76 -11.48
N ALA A 385 2.98 4.49 -11.19
CA ALA A 385 1.69 4.39 -11.90
C ALA A 385 0.86 5.69 -11.76
N GLY A 386 -0.32 5.74 -12.36
CA GLY A 386 -1.32 6.78 -12.06
C GLY A 386 -1.95 6.59 -10.67
N TYR A 387 -2.31 5.36 -10.34
CA TYR A 387 -2.83 4.93 -9.04
C TYR A 387 -1.97 3.78 -8.50
N GLY A 388 -1.76 3.71 -7.19
CA GLY A 388 -1.02 2.60 -6.57
C GLY A 388 0.41 2.48 -7.11
N GLY A 389 1.32 3.39 -6.72
CA GLY A 389 2.65 3.48 -7.33
C GLY A 389 3.43 2.16 -7.30
N ALA A 390 3.24 1.35 -6.27
CA ALA A 390 3.62 -0.06 -6.24
C ALA A 390 2.42 -0.98 -6.47
N ILE A 391 1.40 -0.89 -5.62
CA ILE A 391 0.28 -1.83 -5.57
C ILE A 391 -1.05 -1.11 -5.69
N HIS A 392 -1.96 -1.68 -6.47
CA HIS A 392 -3.38 -1.33 -6.40
C HIS A 392 -4.19 -2.59 -6.20
N PHE A 393 -4.85 -2.65 -5.05
CA PHE A 393 -5.68 -3.76 -4.63
C PHE A 393 -7.16 -3.35 -4.67
N VAL A 394 -7.96 -4.15 -5.35
CA VAL A 394 -9.41 -3.99 -5.45
C VAL A 394 -10.07 -5.27 -4.92
N GLY A 395 -10.66 -5.17 -3.73
CA GLY A 395 -11.53 -6.21 -3.21
C GLY A 395 -12.95 -6.06 -3.78
N HIS A 396 -13.63 -7.16 -4.07
CA HIS A 396 -15.09 -7.18 -4.12
C HIS A 396 -15.57 -8.14 -3.03
N ALA A 397 -16.59 -7.76 -2.28
CA ALA A 397 -17.24 -8.61 -1.27
C ALA A 397 -16.37 -9.10 -0.08
N GLU A 398 -15.68 -8.23 0.67
CA GLU A 398 -14.89 -8.59 1.88
C GLU A 398 -13.51 -9.24 1.65
N ALA A 399 -13.01 -9.26 0.40
CA ALA A 399 -11.67 -9.78 0.09
C ALA A 399 -10.56 -9.14 0.94
N LYS A 400 -9.59 -9.98 1.34
CA LYS A 400 -8.57 -9.63 2.35
C LYS A 400 -7.19 -9.42 1.73
N MET A 401 -6.49 -8.40 2.20
CA MET A 401 -5.06 -8.19 1.91
C MET A 401 -4.26 -8.18 3.22
N LYS A 402 -3.21 -8.98 3.30
CA LYS A 402 -2.26 -8.97 4.42
C LYS A 402 -0.88 -8.58 3.92
N ALA A 403 -0.19 -7.73 4.68
CA ALA A 403 1.20 -7.38 4.41
C ALA A 403 2.03 -7.43 5.70
N GLU A 404 3.12 -8.19 5.68
CA GLU A 404 4.00 -8.37 6.84
C GLU A 404 5.47 -8.29 6.42
N MET A 405 6.29 -7.57 7.19
CA MET A 405 7.73 -7.41 6.91
C MET A 405 8.01 -6.87 5.50
N VAL A 406 7.22 -5.89 5.05
CA VAL A 406 7.30 -5.34 3.68
C VAL A 406 7.92 -3.94 3.70
N LEU A 407 8.76 -3.63 2.71
CA LEU A 407 9.28 -2.29 2.47
C LEU A 407 8.69 -1.67 1.20
N PHE A 408 8.13 -0.47 1.33
CA PHE A 408 7.74 0.38 0.21
C PHE A 408 8.60 1.64 0.19
N GLU A 409 9.55 1.74 -0.73
CA GLU A 409 10.46 2.88 -0.83
C GLU A 409 10.40 3.61 -2.18
N GLY A 410 10.22 4.92 -2.15
CA GLY A 410 10.37 5.77 -3.34
C GLY A 410 9.35 5.50 -4.45
N ASN A 411 8.23 4.82 -4.15
CA ASN A 411 7.17 4.54 -5.12
C ASN A 411 6.35 5.80 -5.39
N ARG A 412 5.78 5.88 -6.60
CA ARG A 412 5.16 7.12 -7.10
C ARG A 412 3.83 6.87 -7.78
N ALA A 413 2.80 7.59 -7.34
CA ALA A 413 1.49 7.64 -7.99
C ALA A 413 1.12 9.07 -8.36
N ARG A 414 0.60 9.29 -9.58
CA ARG A 414 0.14 10.63 -9.99
C ARG A 414 -1.06 11.10 -9.17
N PHE A 415 -2.03 10.22 -8.94
CA PHE A 415 -3.32 10.56 -8.35
C PHE A 415 -3.43 10.13 -6.89
N GLY A 416 -3.03 8.91 -6.54
CA GLY A 416 -3.07 8.49 -5.14
C GLY A 416 -2.57 7.07 -4.87
N GLY A 417 -2.27 6.82 -3.61
CA GLY A 417 -1.60 5.61 -3.14
C GLY A 417 -0.18 5.56 -3.66
N GLY A 418 0.68 6.50 -3.23
CA GLY A 418 2.04 6.61 -3.74
C GLY A 418 2.82 5.30 -3.65
N ALA A 419 2.58 4.49 -2.61
CA ALA A 419 2.88 3.07 -2.61
C ALA A 419 1.65 2.21 -2.92
N ILE A 420 0.58 2.30 -2.12
CA ILE A 420 -0.57 1.39 -2.20
C ILE A 420 -1.88 2.16 -2.33
N LEU A 421 -2.72 1.76 -3.27
CA LEU A 421 -4.15 2.09 -3.29
C LEU A 421 -4.98 0.87 -2.89
N LEU A 422 -5.83 1.03 -1.88
CA LEU A 422 -6.79 0.03 -1.42
C LEU A 422 -8.23 0.49 -1.76
N ARG A 423 -9.00 -0.36 -2.42
CA ARG A 423 -10.41 -0.13 -2.75
C ARG A 423 -11.27 -1.29 -2.31
N ASN A 424 -12.38 -1.00 -1.62
CA ASN A 424 -13.36 -2.00 -1.20
C ASN A 424 -12.71 -3.22 -0.49
N ALA A 425 -11.65 -2.96 0.28
CA ALA A 425 -10.74 -3.99 0.78
C ALA A 425 -10.75 -4.03 2.30
N ILE A 426 -10.51 -5.22 2.88
CA ILE A 426 -10.15 -5.37 4.29
C ILE A 426 -8.65 -5.66 4.34
N SER A 427 -7.87 -4.72 4.88
CA SER A 427 -6.41 -4.81 4.84
C SER A 427 -5.79 -4.77 6.24
N GLU A 428 -4.85 -5.68 6.49
CA GLU A 428 -4.11 -5.80 7.75
C GLU A 428 -2.61 -5.76 7.48
N PHE A 429 -1.92 -4.72 7.96
CA PHE A 429 -0.47 -4.57 7.81
C PHE A 429 0.23 -4.61 9.17
N SER A 430 1.31 -5.39 9.24
CA SER A 430 2.23 -5.46 10.38
C SER A 430 3.67 -5.33 9.93
N SER A 431 4.55 -4.84 10.80
CA SER A 431 6.00 -4.75 10.54
C SER A 431 6.35 -4.19 9.15
N THR A 432 5.60 -3.18 8.68
CA THR A 432 5.69 -2.67 7.31
C THR A 432 6.17 -1.21 7.29
N ILE A 433 7.09 -0.90 6.38
CA ILE A 433 7.77 0.39 6.29
C ILE A 433 7.40 1.09 4.99
N PHE A 434 6.91 2.33 5.09
CA PHE A 434 6.62 3.20 3.95
C PHE A 434 7.55 4.40 3.97
N GLN A 435 8.48 4.47 3.03
CA GLN A 435 9.54 5.48 2.99
C GLN A 435 9.58 6.28 1.69
N ASN A 436 9.58 7.61 1.79
CA ASN A 436 9.82 8.52 0.67
C ASN A 436 8.91 8.29 -0.56
N ASN A 437 7.70 7.76 -0.35
CA ASN A 437 6.73 7.56 -1.42
C ASN A 437 5.99 8.87 -1.73
N ILE A 438 5.52 9.02 -2.98
CA ILE A 438 4.91 10.26 -3.48
C ILE A 438 3.56 9.94 -4.13
N GLY A 439 2.49 10.60 -3.69
CA GLY A 439 1.13 10.41 -4.22
C GLY A 439 0.37 11.74 -4.36
N GLY A 440 -0.74 11.77 -5.12
CA GLY A 440 -1.68 12.90 -5.02
C GLY A 440 -2.45 12.85 -3.69
N PHE A 441 -3.12 11.72 -3.44
CA PHE A 441 -3.71 11.36 -2.14
C PHE A 441 -2.92 10.21 -1.52
N GLY A 442 -2.46 10.34 -0.27
CA GLY A 442 -1.79 9.27 0.43
C GLY A 442 -0.40 9.00 -0.15
N GLY A 443 0.64 9.65 0.39
CA GLY A 443 1.99 9.48 -0.12
C GLY A 443 2.46 8.04 0.02
N GLY A 444 2.12 7.37 1.12
CA GLY A 444 2.23 5.92 1.27
C GLY A 444 0.96 5.19 0.81
N VAL A 445 -0.14 5.33 1.57
CA VAL A 445 -1.38 4.56 1.38
C VAL A 445 -2.57 5.46 1.11
N MET A 446 -3.39 5.09 0.13
CA MET A 446 -4.71 5.67 -0.09
C MET A 446 -5.80 4.62 0.14
N LEU A 447 -6.80 4.97 0.96
CA LEU A 447 -8.03 4.20 1.13
C LEU A 447 -9.16 4.87 0.35
N ALA A 448 -9.91 4.08 -0.41
CA ALA A 448 -11.07 4.56 -1.14
C ALA A 448 -12.24 3.57 -1.11
N ASN A 449 -13.45 4.08 -1.30
CA ASN A 449 -14.68 3.31 -1.45
C ASN A 449 -14.91 2.30 -0.31
N GLY A 450 -14.97 2.76 0.93
CA GLY A 450 -15.27 1.91 2.08
C GLY A 450 -14.16 0.94 2.49
N ALA A 451 -12.95 1.07 1.92
CA ALA A 451 -11.81 0.26 2.35
C ALA A 451 -11.53 0.43 3.85
N THR A 452 -11.13 -0.66 4.49
CA THR A 452 -10.75 -0.76 5.90
C THR A 452 -9.28 -1.11 6.01
N LEU A 453 -8.59 -0.47 6.96
CA LEU A 453 -7.17 -0.66 7.18
C LEU A 453 -6.88 -0.83 8.67
N ARG A 454 -6.18 -1.91 9.01
CA ARG A 454 -5.59 -2.12 10.32
C ARG A 454 -4.08 -2.13 10.22
N LEU A 455 -3.42 -1.29 10.99
CA LEU A 455 -1.98 -1.21 11.11
C LEU A 455 -1.59 -1.62 12.53
N THR A 456 -0.67 -2.58 12.67
CA THR A 456 -0.21 -3.06 13.98
C THR A 456 1.32 -3.12 14.00
N GLY A 457 1.95 -2.30 14.83
CA GLY A 457 3.39 -2.34 15.08
C GLY A 457 3.73 -2.86 16.48
N LEU A 458 5.01 -2.73 16.82
CA LEU A 458 5.52 -2.89 18.17
C LEU A 458 5.69 -1.52 18.85
N CYS A 459 5.75 -1.51 20.18
CA CYS A 459 5.93 -0.30 20.99
C CYS A 459 7.13 0.56 20.58
N SER A 460 8.19 -0.04 20.02
CA SER A 460 9.37 0.67 19.49
C SER A 460 9.03 1.53 18.25
N ARG A 461 8.00 1.13 17.49
CA ARG A 461 7.51 1.75 16.24
C ARG A 461 8.58 1.82 15.14
N GLU A 462 9.61 0.99 15.25
CA GLU A 462 10.67 0.88 14.25
C GLU A 462 10.24 -0.02 13.08
N ASP A 463 9.38 -1.00 13.38
CA ASP A 463 8.87 -2.03 12.49
C ASP A 463 7.67 -1.53 11.67
N MET A 464 6.83 -0.67 12.23
CA MET A 464 5.66 -0.11 11.55
C MET A 464 5.73 1.41 11.47
N ARG A 465 6.15 1.94 10.30
CA ARG A 465 6.39 3.39 10.16
C ARG A 465 6.16 3.94 8.76
N PHE A 466 5.72 5.19 8.74
CA PHE A 466 5.62 6.03 7.56
C PHE A 466 6.60 7.18 7.69
N THR A 467 7.65 7.17 6.88
CA THR A 467 8.71 8.17 6.95
C THR A 467 8.91 8.90 5.63
N GLY A 468 8.87 10.22 5.66
CA GLY A 468 9.32 11.00 4.52
C GLY A 468 8.39 11.02 3.32
N ASN A 469 7.17 10.52 3.44
CA ASN A 469 6.21 10.44 2.34
C ASN A 469 5.60 11.82 2.03
N VAL A 470 5.20 12.02 0.77
CA VAL A 470 4.77 13.33 0.25
C VAL A 470 3.47 13.19 -0.53
N ALA A 471 2.51 14.06 -0.26
CA ALA A 471 1.28 14.11 -1.04
C ALA A 471 0.66 15.51 -1.17
N VAL A 472 -0.43 15.62 -1.93
CA VAL A 472 -1.32 16.78 -1.82
C VAL A 472 -2.15 16.68 -0.55
N THR A 473 -2.75 15.52 -0.28
CA THR A 473 -3.53 15.23 0.93
C THR A 473 -3.08 13.92 1.54
N GLY A 474 -2.85 13.90 2.86
CA GLY A 474 -2.38 12.72 3.58
C GLY A 474 -0.95 12.35 3.20
N GLY A 475 0.04 13.05 3.76
CA GLY A 475 1.44 12.85 3.35
C GLY A 475 1.89 11.40 3.52
N ALA A 476 1.42 10.70 4.56
CA ALA A 476 1.55 9.26 4.71
C ALA A 476 0.29 8.51 4.24
N ILE A 477 -0.86 8.80 4.85
CA ILE A 477 -2.12 8.08 4.60
C ILE A 477 -3.24 9.07 4.26
N ALA A 478 -3.97 8.80 3.19
CA ALA A 478 -5.22 9.50 2.88
C ALA A 478 -6.39 8.50 2.86
N ALA A 479 -7.40 8.77 3.69
CA ALA A 479 -8.63 8.01 3.75
C ALA A 479 -9.76 8.84 3.11
N ARG A 480 -10.27 8.40 1.95
CA ARG A 480 -11.36 9.05 1.22
C ARG A 480 -12.58 8.13 1.15
N GLY A 481 -13.61 8.44 1.93
CA GLY A 481 -14.78 7.57 2.06
C GLY A 481 -14.44 6.18 2.63
N ALA A 482 -13.46 6.10 3.53
CA ALA A 482 -13.02 4.85 4.16
C ALA A 482 -14.04 4.31 5.18
N GLY A 483 -14.06 3.00 5.39
CA GLY A 483 -14.92 2.33 6.36
C GLY A 483 -14.37 2.44 7.78
N VAL A 484 -13.33 1.69 8.09
CA VAL A 484 -12.69 1.70 9.42
C VAL A 484 -11.18 1.81 9.27
N MET A 485 -10.54 2.63 10.09
CA MET A 485 -9.08 2.71 10.18
C MET A 485 -8.63 2.53 11.62
N GLU A 486 -7.90 1.45 11.87
CA GLU A 486 -7.32 1.10 13.17
C GLU A 486 -5.80 1.18 13.05
N VAL A 487 -5.17 1.99 13.88
CA VAL A 487 -3.73 2.20 13.86
C VAL A 487 -3.22 1.95 15.27
N SER A 488 -2.33 0.99 15.48
CA SER A 488 -1.71 0.72 16.77
C SER A 488 -0.21 0.69 16.64
N ASP A 489 0.48 1.46 17.49
CA ASP A 489 1.93 1.43 17.63
C ASP A 489 2.65 1.76 16.31
N VAL A 490 2.26 2.87 15.69
CA VAL A 490 2.83 3.33 14.41
C VAL A 490 3.51 4.68 14.55
N ALA A 491 4.67 4.83 13.90
CA ALA A 491 5.35 6.11 13.74
C ALA A 491 5.05 6.77 12.39
N PHE A 492 4.64 8.04 12.44
CA PHE A 492 4.48 8.92 11.28
C PHE A 492 5.49 10.06 11.39
N ALA A 493 6.59 9.98 10.67
CA ALA A 493 7.71 10.91 10.80
C ALA A 493 8.05 11.63 9.48
N ASN A 494 8.24 12.95 9.52
CA ASN A 494 8.75 13.74 8.38
C ASN A 494 7.90 13.62 7.10
N ASN A 495 6.58 13.43 7.23
CA ASN A 495 5.68 13.35 6.09
C ASN A 495 5.09 14.74 5.79
N HIS A 496 4.88 15.04 4.51
CA HIS A 496 4.47 16.39 4.09
C HIS A 496 3.30 16.33 3.10
N ALA A 497 2.20 16.99 3.43
CA ALA A 497 1.07 17.17 2.53
C ALA A 497 0.99 18.62 2.08
N LEU A 498 0.60 18.90 0.84
CA LEU A 498 0.37 20.28 0.40
C LEU A 498 -0.79 20.92 1.17
N GLU A 499 -1.91 20.20 1.30
CA GLU A 499 -3.16 20.71 1.82
C GLU A 499 -3.50 20.19 3.22
N SER A 500 -3.81 18.92 3.38
CA SER A 500 -4.38 18.39 4.62
C SER A 500 -3.64 17.16 5.13
N GLY A 501 -3.39 17.09 6.43
CA GLY A 501 -2.86 15.92 7.14
C GLY A 501 -1.44 15.58 6.71
N GLY A 502 -0.43 16.17 7.35
CA GLY A 502 0.96 15.93 6.95
C GLY A 502 1.35 14.45 7.09
N ALA A 503 0.83 13.78 8.11
CA ALA A 503 0.84 12.33 8.24
C ALA A 503 -0.47 11.73 7.71
N VAL A 504 -1.57 11.92 8.43
CA VAL A 504 -2.85 11.24 8.15
C VAL A 504 -3.91 12.27 7.82
N ALA A 505 -4.63 12.04 6.72
CA ALA A 505 -5.79 12.83 6.35
C ALA A 505 -7.00 11.93 6.16
N LEU A 506 -8.11 12.26 6.81
CA LEU A 506 -9.42 11.69 6.52
C LEU A 506 -10.30 12.77 5.93
N VAL A 507 -10.81 12.49 4.74
CA VAL A 507 -11.64 13.39 3.94
C VAL A 507 -12.85 12.62 3.44
N GLU A 508 -13.98 13.32 3.28
CA GLU A 508 -15.22 12.74 2.74
C GLU A 508 -15.63 11.43 3.44
N GLY A 509 -15.54 11.38 4.77
CA GLY A 509 -16.01 10.22 5.52
C GLY A 509 -17.52 9.99 5.33
N THR A 510 -17.93 8.74 5.42
CA THR A 510 -19.33 8.32 5.42
C THR A 510 -19.84 8.17 6.86
N ILE A 511 -21.13 7.90 7.02
CA ILE A 511 -21.76 7.71 8.33
C ILE A 511 -21.15 6.57 9.15
N THR A 512 -20.51 5.59 8.50
CA THR A 512 -19.86 4.45 9.15
C THR A 512 -18.38 4.68 9.41
N THR A 513 -17.83 5.83 9.01
CA THR A 513 -16.40 6.08 9.08
C THR A 513 -15.91 6.21 10.52
N GLN A 514 -14.97 5.33 10.89
CA GLN A 514 -14.33 5.31 12.20
C GLN A 514 -12.80 5.34 12.05
N MET A 515 -12.14 6.14 12.88
CA MET A 515 -10.69 6.15 13.00
C MET A 515 -10.28 6.02 14.47
N THR A 516 -9.49 5.00 14.78
CA THR A 516 -8.89 4.80 16.10
C THR A 516 -7.38 4.73 15.94
N ILE A 517 -6.66 5.57 16.68
CA ILE A 517 -5.20 5.61 16.69
C ILE A 517 -4.72 5.38 18.13
N GLU A 518 -4.02 4.27 18.34
CA GLU A 518 -3.47 3.83 19.61
C GLU A 518 -1.95 3.97 19.59
N ASN A 519 -1.40 4.51 20.68
CA ASN A 519 0.04 4.63 20.86
C ASN A 519 0.78 5.29 19.67
N PRO A 520 0.32 6.38 19.03
CA PRO A 520 1.02 6.92 17.87
C PRO A 520 2.28 7.71 18.24
N ILE A 521 3.25 7.76 17.34
CA ILE A 521 4.25 8.86 17.31
C ILE A 521 4.03 9.65 16.02
N VAL A 522 3.60 10.90 16.13
CA VAL A 522 3.40 11.80 14.98
C VAL A 522 4.40 12.94 15.06
N LEU A 523 5.50 12.85 14.30
CA LEU A 523 6.66 13.72 14.46
C LEU A 523 7.05 14.45 13.16
N ASN A 524 7.35 15.74 13.25
CA ASN A 524 7.97 16.51 12.16
C ASN A 524 7.17 16.53 10.85
N ASN A 525 5.86 16.38 10.91
CA ASN A 525 5.00 16.39 9.72
C ASN A 525 4.55 17.82 9.40
N SER A 526 4.12 18.06 8.17
CA SER A 526 3.55 19.36 7.82
C SER A 526 2.43 19.31 6.79
N ALA A 527 1.46 20.20 6.92
CA ALA A 527 0.38 20.42 5.97
C ALA A 527 -0.16 21.85 6.06
N THR A 528 -1.04 22.28 5.16
CA THR A 528 -1.75 23.54 5.37
C THR A 528 -2.75 23.41 6.53
N ARG A 529 -3.44 22.27 6.65
CA ARG A 529 -4.42 21.94 7.69
C ARG A 529 -4.03 20.62 8.36
N GLY A 530 -3.91 20.60 9.68
CA GLY A 530 -3.52 19.41 10.45
C GLY A 530 -2.09 18.98 10.12
N GLY A 531 -1.09 19.59 10.74
CA GLY A 531 0.31 19.36 10.38
C GLY A 531 0.72 17.91 10.57
N GLY A 532 0.22 17.27 11.62
CA GLY A 532 0.23 15.81 11.77
C GLY A 532 -1.03 15.18 11.18
N ILE A 533 -2.17 15.40 11.83
CA ILE A 533 -3.42 14.71 11.53
C ILE A 533 -4.50 15.72 11.13
N PHE A 534 -5.21 15.42 10.05
CA PHE A 534 -6.41 16.14 9.64
C PHE A 534 -7.61 15.19 9.55
N VAL A 535 -8.72 15.59 10.14
CA VAL A 535 -9.95 14.79 10.17
C VAL A 535 -11.14 15.65 9.80
N ASP A 536 -11.93 15.19 8.82
CA ASP A 536 -13.15 15.82 8.37
C ASP A 536 -14.25 14.76 8.18
N SER A 537 -15.51 15.11 8.49
CA SER A 537 -16.69 14.32 8.17
C SER A 537 -16.65 12.91 8.78
N ILE A 538 -16.47 12.82 10.10
CA ILE A 538 -16.33 11.57 10.84
C ILE A 538 -17.61 11.11 11.53
N GLY A 539 -17.78 9.80 11.68
CA GLY A 539 -18.66 9.24 12.71
C GLY A 539 -17.93 9.19 14.06
N LYS A 540 -16.74 8.58 14.09
CA LYS A 540 -15.94 8.44 15.31
C LYS A 540 -14.45 8.67 15.06
N PHE A 541 -13.81 9.43 15.94
CA PHE A 541 -12.36 9.59 16.01
C PHE A 541 -11.87 9.42 17.44
N SER A 542 -10.88 8.57 17.63
CA SER A 542 -10.22 8.43 18.92
C SER A 542 -8.70 8.34 18.81
N ILE A 543 -8.00 9.05 19.69
CA ILE A 543 -6.58 8.85 19.95
C ILE A 543 -6.42 8.43 21.41
N ARG A 544 -5.77 7.29 21.64
CA ARG A 544 -5.53 6.75 22.98
C ARG A 544 -4.19 6.04 23.11
N PRO A 545 -3.14 6.68 23.63
CA PRO A 545 -1.98 5.96 24.14
C PRO A 545 -2.31 5.11 25.38
N SER A 546 -1.47 4.12 25.58
CA SER A 546 -1.40 3.27 26.77
C SER A 546 -0.24 3.71 27.65
N SER A 547 -0.31 3.37 28.94
CA SER A 547 0.79 3.65 29.88
C SER A 547 2.08 2.89 29.54
N LEU A 548 1.97 1.73 28.89
CA LEU A 548 3.14 0.94 28.46
C LEU A 548 3.80 1.52 27.21
N CYS A 549 2.99 2.07 26.29
CA CYS A 549 3.44 2.60 25.01
C CYS A 549 2.95 4.04 24.84
N PRO A 550 3.62 5.01 25.49
CA PRO A 550 3.19 6.40 25.43
C PRO A 550 3.21 6.88 23.98
N GLY A 551 2.17 7.60 23.59
CA GLY A 551 2.03 8.21 22.27
C GLY A 551 2.20 9.72 22.36
N SER A 552 2.57 10.36 21.25
CA SER A 552 2.74 11.82 21.21
C SER A 552 2.60 12.39 19.80
N VAL A 553 2.21 13.66 19.72
CA VAL A 553 2.12 14.46 18.50
C VAL A 553 3.06 15.64 18.65
N ASN A 554 4.22 15.58 17.98
CA ASN A 554 5.34 16.46 18.28
C ASN A 554 5.88 17.20 17.05
N THR A 555 6.23 18.47 17.24
CA THR A 555 7.03 19.24 16.27
C THR A 555 6.43 19.27 14.85
N ASN A 556 5.10 19.20 14.76
CA ASN A 556 4.40 19.27 13.48
C ASN A 556 4.08 20.74 13.13
N VAL A 557 4.03 21.07 11.84
CA VAL A 557 3.83 22.44 11.35
C VAL A 557 2.64 22.52 10.41
N ALA A 558 1.68 23.39 10.69
CA ALA A 558 0.62 23.74 9.75
C ALA A 558 0.24 25.21 9.78
N MET A 559 -0.69 25.63 8.92
CA MET A 559 -1.36 26.92 9.10
C MET A 559 -2.53 26.83 10.08
N TYR A 560 -3.19 25.68 10.15
CA TYR A 560 -4.35 25.43 11.00
C TYR A 560 -4.17 24.08 11.69
N GLY A 561 -4.15 24.04 13.02
CA GLY A 561 -3.92 22.80 13.77
C GLY A 561 -2.51 22.23 13.54
N GLY A 562 -1.49 22.75 14.22
CA GLY A 562 -0.10 22.35 13.98
C GLY A 562 0.12 20.85 14.18
N GLY A 563 -0.38 20.27 15.26
CA GLY A 563 -0.42 18.82 15.47
C GLY A 563 -1.66 18.16 14.87
N LEU A 564 -2.84 18.60 15.29
CA LEU A 564 -4.13 18.01 14.93
C LEU A 564 -5.13 19.08 14.46
N MET A 565 -5.92 18.77 13.44
CA MET A 565 -7.10 19.55 13.07
C MET A 565 -8.30 18.62 12.87
N ILE A 566 -9.44 18.93 13.52
CA ILE A 566 -10.70 18.22 13.36
C ILE A 566 -11.78 19.19 12.87
N ARG A 567 -12.57 18.77 11.87
CA ARG A 567 -13.81 19.42 11.45
C ARG A 567 -15.00 18.47 11.61
N ALA A 568 -15.88 18.77 12.55
CA ALA A 568 -17.07 17.96 12.83
C ALA A 568 -18.25 18.35 11.91
N GLN A 569 -18.09 18.14 10.61
CA GLN A 569 -19.07 18.54 9.57
C GLN A 569 -19.96 17.38 9.07
N SER A 570 -19.87 16.19 9.68
CA SER A 570 -20.68 15.03 9.25
C SER A 570 -22.17 15.26 9.46
N ARG A 571 -23.02 14.66 8.61
CA ARG A 571 -24.49 14.61 8.80
C ARG A 571 -24.92 13.67 9.94
N THR A 572 -24.00 12.91 10.52
CA THR A 572 -24.27 12.03 11.66
C THR A 572 -23.57 12.50 12.92
N LYS A 573 -23.95 11.92 14.07
CA LYS A 573 -23.31 12.19 15.35
C LYS A 573 -21.80 11.99 15.23
N ASN A 574 -21.02 13.01 15.62
CA ASN A 574 -19.57 12.96 15.68
C ASN A 574 -19.16 12.63 17.12
N ASP A 575 -18.36 11.58 17.30
CA ASP A 575 -17.77 11.21 18.59
C ASP A 575 -16.24 11.35 18.52
N ILE A 576 -15.69 12.27 19.31
CA ILE A 576 -14.28 12.66 19.31
C ILE A 576 -13.74 12.41 20.71
N ALA A 577 -12.73 11.54 20.84
CA ALA A 577 -12.11 11.21 22.12
C ALA A 577 -10.58 11.27 22.03
N LEU A 578 -9.97 12.25 22.71
CA LEU A 578 -8.53 12.31 22.93
C LEU A 578 -8.26 11.91 24.38
N ASN A 579 -7.53 10.81 24.61
CA ASN A 579 -7.29 10.29 25.95
C ASN A 579 -5.80 10.02 26.17
N GLY A 580 -5.17 10.70 27.13
CA GLY A 580 -3.79 10.40 27.55
C GLY A 580 -2.69 10.87 26.59
N ILE A 581 -3.02 11.64 25.55
CA ILE A 581 -2.09 12.05 24.48
C ILE A 581 -1.41 13.39 24.77
N SER A 582 -0.13 13.49 24.46
CA SER A 582 0.64 14.74 24.56
C SER A 582 0.86 15.40 23.19
N PHE A 583 0.59 16.70 23.10
CA PHE A 583 0.92 17.58 21.98
C PHE A 583 2.10 18.46 22.37
N ILE A 584 3.28 18.21 21.81
CA ILE A 584 4.51 18.88 22.24
C ILE A 584 5.17 19.64 21.10
N GLY A 585 5.40 20.93 21.28
CA GLY A 585 6.26 21.70 20.38
C GLY A 585 5.70 21.88 18.97
N ASN A 586 4.39 21.76 18.76
CA ASN A 586 3.78 21.93 17.44
C ASN A 586 3.50 23.40 17.10
N ALA A 587 3.33 23.68 15.81
CA ALA A 587 3.35 25.03 15.26
C ALA A 587 2.19 25.29 14.29
N ALA A 588 1.38 26.32 14.58
CA ALA A 588 0.46 26.92 13.63
C ALA A 588 1.02 28.26 13.13
N VAL A 589 1.51 28.30 11.89
CA VAL A 589 2.19 29.45 11.27
C VAL A 589 1.28 30.19 10.27
N PRO A 590 1.52 31.51 10.05
CA PRO A 590 0.67 32.29 9.14
C PRO A 590 0.89 32.00 7.66
N ASP A 591 2.04 31.43 7.28
CA ASP A 591 2.37 31.12 5.88
C ASP A 591 3.43 30.03 5.80
N LEU A 592 3.16 28.99 5.00
CA LEU A 592 4.08 27.88 4.72
C LEU A 592 4.92 28.08 3.45
N LYS A 593 4.66 29.15 2.68
CA LYS A 593 5.45 29.49 1.49
C LYS A 593 6.77 30.17 1.87
N ASN A 594 6.86 30.71 3.08
CA ASN A 594 8.08 31.33 3.59
C ASN A 594 9.06 30.22 4.03
N PRO A 595 10.33 30.23 3.58
CA PRO A 595 11.33 29.26 4.03
C PRO A 595 11.70 29.40 5.51
N LYS A 596 11.28 30.49 6.18
CA LYS A 596 11.41 30.67 7.62
C LYS A 596 10.06 30.46 8.32
N LEU A 597 10.07 29.73 9.43
CA LEU A 597 8.94 29.50 10.35
C LEU A 597 8.20 30.79 10.71
N VAL A 598 8.95 31.84 11.01
CA VAL A 598 8.42 33.15 11.39
C VAL A 598 9.29 34.30 10.92
N ARG A 599 8.77 35.52 11.04
CA ARG A 599 9.51 36.75 10.75
C ARG A 599 10.63 36.95 11.77
N ARG A 600 11.69 37.68 11.40
CA ARG A 600 12.87 37.91 12.25
C ARG A 600 12.52 38.49 13.63
N ALA A 601 11.54 39.38 13.71
CA ALA A 601 11.10 39.99 14.97
C ALA A 601 10.37 39.02 15.92
N GLN A 602 10.04 37.80 15.48
CA GLN A 602 9.29 36.81 16.26
C GLN A 602 10.19 35.66 16.74
N VAL A 603 11.46 35.62 16.34
CA VAL A 603 12.39 34.52 16.62
C VAL A 603 12.62 34.36 18.13
N ASP A 604 13.02 35.43 18.81
CA ASP A 604 13.36 35.40 20.23
C ASP A 604 12.16 34.96 21.08
N TYR A 605 10.97 35.46 20.72
CA TYR A 605 9.72 35.04 21.36
C TYR A 605 9.50 33.52 21.20
N TYR A 606 9.64 32.98 20.00
CA TYR A 606 9.44 31.54 19.77
C TYR A 606 10.47 30.69 20.49
N GLN A 607 11.73 31.12 20.51
CA GLN A 607 12.79 30.45 21.26
C GLN A 607 12.53 30.50 22.78
N SER A 608 11.93 31.58 23.29
CA SER A 608 11.54 31.68 24.70
C SER A 608 10.38 30.76 25.08
N VAL A 609 9.45 30.49 24.15
CA VAL A 609 8.30 29.59 24.34
C VAL A 609 8.74 28.14 24.23
N ALA A 610 9.29 27.79 23.08
CA ALA A 610 9.50 26.40 22.67
C ALA A 610 10.89 25.87 23.05
N GLY A 611 11.82 26.75 23.41
CA GLY A 611 13.26 26.45 23.48
C GLY A 611 13.93 26.54 22.10
N ALA A 612 15.25 26.76 22.11
CA ALA A 612 16.05 26.88 20.89
C ALA A 612 16.00 25.59 20.04
N ASP A 613 16.12 24.43 20.68
CA ASP A 613 16.15 23.13 20.00
C ASP A 613 14.85 22.83 19.25
N ASN A 614 13.68 23.05 19.89
CA ASN A 614 12.40 22.83 19.22
C ASN A 614 12.15 23.85 18.11
N TYR A 615 12.57 25.11 18.29
CA TYR A 615 12.51 26.12 17.24
C TYR A 615 13.31 25.69 16.00
N GLU A 616 14.53 25.20 16.19
CA GLU A 616 15.38 24.70 15.11
C GLU A 616 14.76 23.46 14.43
N ALA A 617 14.19 22.54 15.20
CA ALA A 617 13.51 21.37 14.67
C ALA A 617 12.32 21.76 13.75
N LEU A 618 11.49 22.71 14.19
CA LEU A 618 10.36 23.23 13.41
C LEU A 618 10.80 23.96 12.14
N GLN A 619 11.91 24.71 12.20
CA GLN A 619 12.52 25.30 11.01
C GLN A 619 12.98 24.21 10.02
N GLY A 620 13.56 23.13 10.54
CA GLY A 620 13.92 21.94 9.76
C GLY A 620 12.73 21.32 9.04
N VAL A 621 11.56 21.25 9.69
CA VAL A 621 10.32 20.73 9.07
C VAL A 621 9.90 21.56 7.86
N ILE A 622 9.94 22.89 7.94
CA ILE A 622 9.59 23.78 6.81
C ILE A 622 10.61 23.68 5.67
N ALA A 623 11.90 23.61 6.00
CA ALA A 623 12.95 23.42 5.01
C ALA A 623 12.76 22.09 4.25
N ASN A 624 12.49 21.00 4.98
CA ASN A 624 12.24 19.68 4.41
C ASN A 624 10.97 19.66 3.55
N ARG A 625 9.86 20.23 4.06
CA ARG A 625 8.62 20.44 3.31
C ARG A 625 8.87 21.10 1.96
N THR A 626 9.62 22.20 1.97
CA THR A 626 9.91 22.99 0.78
C THR A 626 10.72 22.19 -0.25
N ALA A 627 11.71 21.44 0.20
CA ALA A 627 12.51 20.58 -0.67
C ALA A 627 11.67 19.47 -1.30
N LYS A 628 10.81 18.82 -0.51
CA LYS A 628 10.00 17.68 -0.93
C LYS A 628 8.84 18.06 -1.84
N LEU A 629 8.16 19.17 -1.59
CA LEU A 629 7.04 19.61 -2.44
C LEU A 629 7.48 20.09 -3.83
N LYS A 630 8.74 20.54 -3.99
CA LYS A 630 9.29 20.85 -5.32
C LYS A 630 9.35 19.61 -6.22
N VAL A 631 9.63 18.44 -5.63
CA VAL A 631 9.63 17.16 -6.36
C VAL A 631 8.23 16.89 -6.94
N LEU A 632 7.19 17.04 -6.12
CA LEU A 632 5.79 16.87 -6.51
C LEU A 632 5.37 17.84 -7.63
N GLN A 633 5.83 19.11 -7.59
CA GLN A 633 5.54 20.10 -8.63
C GLN A 633 6.28 19.85 -9.95
N SER A 634 7.54 19.39 -9.89
CA SER A 634 8.38 19.18 -11.07
C SER A 634 8.01 17.94 -11.90
N GLN A 635 7.29 16.98 -11.31
CA GLN A 635 7.06 15.65 -11.89
C GLN A 635 5.80 15.53 -12.77
N GLY A 636 5.17 16.66 -13.13
CA GLY A 636 4.24 16.76 -14.24
C GLY A 636 2.79 16.99 -13.83
N LYS A 637 2.27 18.19 -14.12
CA LYS A 637 0.84 18.55 -14.23
C LYS A 637 -0.09 17.77 -13.27
N ILE A 638 0.24 17.72 -11.98
CA ILE A 638 -0.80 17.68 -10.97
C ILE A 638 -1.31 19.12 -10.98
N SER A 639 -2.24 19.43 -11.87
CA SER A 639 -2.94 20.69 -11.75
C SER A 639 -3.59 20.66 -10.38
N LEU A 640 -3.33 21.65 -9.54
CA LEU A 640 -4.10 21.86 -8.31
C LEU A 640 -5.62 21.87 -8.61
N VAL A 641 -5.99 22.15 -9.87
CA VAL A 641 -7.35 22.09 -10.41
C VAL A 641 -7.87 20.65 -10.65
N ASP A 642 -6.99 19.68 -10.92
CA ASP A 642 -7.39 18.27 -11.13
C ASP A 642 -7.66 17.54 -9.80
N ILE A 643 -7.13 18.07 -8.69
CA ILE A 643 -7.30 17.54 -7.32
C ILE A 643 -8.07 18.52 -6.43
N THR A 644 -8.74 19.52 -7.02
CA THR A 644 -9.67 20.34 -6.25
C THR A 644 -10.77 19.44 -5.73
N ILE A 645 -10.69 19.10 -4.44
CA ILE A 645 -11.90 18.90 -3.65
C ILE A 645 -12.65 20.21 -3.86
N GLU A 646 -13.76 20.16 -4.60
CA GLU A 646 -14.72 21.26 -4.60
C GLU A 646 -15.01 21.51 -3.12
N ASN A 647 -14.37 22.55 -2.59
CA ASN A 647 -14.68 23.09 -1.30
C ASN A 647 -16.12 23.56 -1.46
N GLY A 648 -17.06 22.66 -1.14
CA GLY A 648 -18.45 22.99 -0.94
C GLY A 648 -18.45 24.18 -0.01
N ALA A 649 -18.73 25.33 -0.60
CA ALA A 649 -18.82 26.58 0.10
C ALA A 649 -19.94 26.45 1.14
N SER A 650 -19.55 26.30 2.40
CA SER A 650 -19.95 27.27 3.40
C SER A 650 -18.71 28.16 3.59
N GLY A 651 -18.61 29.37 3.03
CA GLY A 651 -19.67 30.37 3.14
C GLY A 651 -19.95 30.62 4.61
N GLY A 652 -18.92 30.94 5.41
CA GLY A 652 -19.08 31.05 6.86
C GLY A 652 -17.80 31.48 7.57
N THR A 653 -17.58 32.79 7.58
CA THR A 653 -16.57 33.55 8.35
C THR A 653 -15.11 33.46 7.88
N ASP A 654 -14.56 34.63 7.55
CA ASP A 654 -13.13 34.90 7.58
C ASP A 654 -12.59 34.45 8.95
N MET A 655 -12.06 33.22 9.06
CA MET A 655 -11.23 32.84 10.20
C MET A 655 -10.17 33.95 10.38
N PRO A 656 -9.98 34.56 11.57
CA PRO A 656 -9.21 35.80 11.70
C PRO A 656 -7.77 35.66 11.20
N ASN A 657 -7.61 35.94 9.91
CA ASN A 657 -6.45 35.80 9.02
C ASN A 657 -5.15 35.19 9.59
N ARG A 658 -4.99 33.88 9.36
CA ARG A 658 -3.74 33.09 9.19
C ARG A 658 -2.99 32.63 10.46
N GLY A 659 -3.43 31.50 11.04
CA GLY A 659 -2.73 30.76 12.11
C GLY A 659 -3.61 30.49 13.33
N GLY A 660 -3.62 29.28 13.88
CA GLY A 660 -4.13 29.04 15.24
C GLY A 660 -4.47 27.59 15.59
N GLY A 661 -4.27 27.22 16.86
CA GLY A 661 -4.27 25.84 17.36
C GLY A 661 -2.93 25.16 17.14
N GLY A 662 -1.85 25.64 17.77
CA GLY A 662 -0.50 25.09 17.57
C GLY A 662 -0.44 23.59 17.85
N GLY A 663 -0.92 23.16 19.01
CA GLY A 663 -1.12 21.76 19.32
C GLY A 663 -2.29 21.17 18.54
N ALA A 664 -3.49 21.70 18.78
CA ALA A 664 -4.71 21.24 18.11
C ALA A 664 -5.69 22.36 17.76
N LEU A 665 -6.43 22.17 16.67
CA LEU A 665 -7.57 22.98 16.25
C LEU A 665 -8.82 22.10 16.12
N LEU A 666 -9.88 22.41 16.87
CA LEU A 666 -11.15 21.69 16.84
C LEU A 666 -12.24 22.62 16.32
N GLU A 667 -12.68 22.41 15.08
CA GLU A 667 -13.85 23.07 14.51
C GLU A 667 -15.10 22.23 14.77
N LEU A 668 -15.78 22.55 15.87
CA LEU A 668 -16.93 21.83 16.40
C LEU A 668 -18.24 22.62 16.30
N GLY A 669 -18.18 23.88 15.85
CA GLY A 669 -19.31 24.79 15.65
C GLY A 669 -20.24 24.40 14.50
N GLN A 670 -21.17 25.28 14.14
CA GLN A 670 -22.26 24.95 13.20
C GLN A 670 -21.77 24.73 11.75
N GLY A 671 -21.54 23.47 11.38
CA GLY A 671 -21.76 22.98 10.01
C GLY A 671 -23.26 22.84 9.70
N THR A 672 -23.62 22.18 8.58
CA THR A 672 -25.02 22.00 8.15
C THR A 672 -25.92 21.45 9.27
N THR A 673 -26.69 22.35 9.88
CA THR A 673 -27.72 22.34 10.94
C THR A 673 -28.43 21.04 11.42
N GLN A 674 -27.88 19.82 11.38
CA GLN A 674 -28.65 18.62 11.75
C GLN A 674 -27.95 17.48 12.53
N SER A 675 -26.70 17.61 12.99
CA SER A 675 -26.00 16.51 13.68
C SER A 675 -25.35 16.89 15.02
N GLY A 676 -25.40 15.96 15.98
CA GLY A 676 -24.79 16.10 17.30
C GLY A 676 -23.27 15.94 17.28
N VAL A 677 -22.61 16.55 18.26
CA VAL A 677 -21.14 16.52 18.44
C VAL A 677 -20.83 16.17 19.89
N SER A 678 -19.99 15.18 20.12
CA SER A 678 -19.47 14.84 21.44
C SER A 678 -17.96 14.83 21.36
N ALA A 679 -17.30 15.84 21.93
CA ALA A 679 -15.86 15.92 22.01
C ALA A 679 -15.41 15.83 23.47
N ARG A 680 -14.50 14.91 23.77
CA ARG A 680 -13.90 14.72 25.09
C ARG A 680 -12.39 14.69 24.98
N LEU A 681 -11.73 15.53 25.76
CA LEU A 681 -10.29 15.50 25.99
C LEU A 681 -10.08 15.07 27.44
N GLN A 682 -9.43 13.94 27.65
CA GLN A 682 -9.14 13.38 28.96
C GLN A 682 -7.64 13.13 29.11
N ASP A 683 -7.03 13.56 30.20
CA ASP A 683 -5.59 13.35 30.48
C ASP A 683 -4.68 13.86 29.33
N VAL A 684 -5.06 14.96 28.68
CA VAL A 684 -4.34 15.51 27.52
C VAL A 684 -3.36 16.59 27.98
N GLN A 685 -2.14 16.55 27.45
CA GLN A 685 -1.12 17.56 27.71
C GLN A 685 -0.80 18.36 26.45
N PHE A 686 -0.83 19.69 26.57
CA PHE A 686 -0.27 20.61 25.60
C PHE A 686 0.98 21.25 26.20
N GLU A 687 2.11 21.11 25.52
CA GLU A 687 3.38 21.69 25.95
C GLU A 687 4.11 22.37 24.80
N LYS A 688 4.64 23.58 25.01
CA LYS A 688 5.54 24.28 24.08
C LYS A 688 4.98 24.48 22.67
N ASN A 689 3.66 24.37 22.50
CA ASN A 689 3.05 24.59 21.21
C ASN A 689 2.88 26.08 20.96
N PHE A 690 2.85 26.50 19.70
CA PHE A 690 2.52 27.86 19.40
C PHE A 690 1.61 28.03 18.19
N GLY A 691 0.83 29.09 18.23
CA GLY A 691 -0.03 29.50 17.14
C GLY A 691 -0.14 31.01 17.06
N LYS A 692 -0.97 31.50 16.15
CA LYS A 692 -1.38 32.91 16.21
C LYS A 692 -2.47 33.12 17.27
N LEU A 693 -3.40 32.17 17.38
CA LEU A 693 -4.44 32.05 18.40
C LEU A 693 -4.40 30.63 18.98
N GLY A 694 -4.63 30.45 20.28
CA GLY A 694 -4.73 29.10 20.88
C GLY A 694 -3.46 28.30 20.67
N GLY A 695 -2.34 28.69 21.29
CA GLY A 695 -1.06 28.02 21.10
C GLY A 695 -1.12 26.51 21.37
N GLY A 696 -1.68 26.11 22.51
CA GLY A 696 -2.00 24.72 22.83
C GLY A 696 -3.22 24.22 22.04
N LEU A 697 -4.39 24.76 22.35
CA LEU A 697 -5.68 24.36 21.78
C LEU A 697 -6.47 25.57 21.28
N MET A 698 -7.05 25.42 20.09
CA MET A 698 -8.06 26.33 19.56
C MET A 698 -9.34 25.55 19.31
N ALA A 699 -10.45 26.00 19.88
CA ALA A 699 -11.76 25.37 19.75
C ALA A 699 -12.77 26.37 19.18
N ILE A 700 -13.39 26.03 18.05
CA ILE A 700 -14.51 26.77 17.48
C ILE A 700 -15.78 26.04 17.90
N VAL A 701 -16.53 26.64 18.82
CA VAL A 701 -17.67 26.05 19.53
C VAL A 701 -18.88 26.99 19.50
N ASP A 702 -19.18 27.56 18.34
CA ASP A 702 -20.27 28.53 18.19
C ASP A 702 -21.66 27.87 18.16
N GLY A 703 -22.69 28.64 18.55
CA GLY A 703 -24.11 28.27 18.42
C GLY A 703 -24.79 27.92 19.76
N PRO A 704 -26.14 27.78 19.78
CA PRO A 704 -26.92 27.70 21.03
C PRO A 704 -27.23 26.27 21.55
N GLU A 705 -26.53 25.21 21.13
CA GLU A 705 -26.93 23.80 21.36
C GLU A 705 -25.97 22.98 22.27
N TRP A 706 -25.20 23.65 23.13
CA TRP A 706 -24.14 23.03 23.92
C TRP A 706 -24.59 22.63 25.33
N ALA A 707 -24.19 21.44 25.77
CA ALA A 707 -24.46 20.87 27.08
C ALA A 707 -23.23 20.13 27.63
N ALA A 708 -23.15 20.02 28.96
CA ALA A 708 -22.03 19.34 29.64
C ALA A 708 -21.89 17.87 29.25
N LYS A 709 -23.01 17.23 28.95
CA LYS A 709 -23.05 15.85 28.47
C LYS A 709 -24.25 15.67 27.54
N CYS A 710 -24.04 14.96 26.45
CA CYS A 710 -25.13 14.53 25.61
C CYS A 710 -25.79 13.26 26.15
N GLU A 711 -27.07 13.36 26.52
CA GLU A 711 -27.91 12.20 26.74
C GLU A 711 -28.09 11.42 25.43
N SER A 712 -28.21 10.10 25.52
CA SER A 712 -27.99 9.17 24.40
C SER A 712 -28.99 9.27 23.23
N GLN A 713 -30.00 10.15 23.29
CA GLN A 713 -31.10 10.22 22.31
C GLN A 713 -31.31 11.56 21.59
N ALA A 714 -30.60 12.64 21.94
CA ALA A 714 -30.79 13.94 21.29
C ALA A 714 -29.93 14.08 20.01
N ALA A 715 -30.58 14.09 18.84
CA ALA A 715 -29.90 14.21 17.54
C ALA A 715 -29.14 15.54 17.33
N ALA A 716 -29.50 16.59 18.10
CA ALA A 716 -28.90 17.92 18.02
C ALA A 716 -27.96 18.28 19.21
N CYS A 717 -27.67 17.34 20.12
CA CYS A 717 -26.85 17.69 21.29
C CYS A 717 -25.37 17.88 20.92
N ARG A 718 -24.77 18.96 21.44
CA ARG A 718 -23.33 19.24 21.37
C ARG A 718 -22.71 19.25 22.75
N ALA A 719 -21.55 18.63 22.91
CA ALA A 719 -20.79 18.63 24.14
C ALA A 719 -19.29 18.73 23.82
N PHE A 720 -18.59 19.58 24.56
CA PHE A 720 -17.13 19.65 24.55
C PHE A 720 -16.63 19.68 25.99
N LEU A 721 -16.01 18.57 26.41
CA LEU A 721 -15.62 18.31 27.79
C LEU A 721 -14.10 18.16 27.91
N LEU A 722 -13.54 18.86 28.89
CA LEU A 722 -12.13 18.78 29.29
C LEU A 722 -12.03 18.12 30.68
N GLU A 723 -11.35 16.97 30.74
CA GLU A 723 -11.08 16.19 31.95
C GLU A 723 -9.54 16.12 32.13
N ASN A 724 -9.00 16.67 33.21
CA ASN A 724 -7.55 16.67 33.48
C ASN A 724 -6.65 17.10 32.29
N VAL A 725 -6.96 18.24 31.68
CA VAL A 725 -6.18 18.80 30.55
C VAL A 725 -5.18 19.83 31.07
N THR A 726 -3.94 19.77 30.60
CA THR A 726 -2.85 20.67 31.01
C THR A 726 -2.28 21.46 29.84
N PHE A 727 -1.89 22.71 30.10
CA PHE A 727 -1.24 23.61 29.14
C PHE A 727 0.03 24.16 29.78
N THR A 728 1.19 23.95 29.15
CA THR A 728 2.50 24.29 29.73
C THR A 728 3.40 24.95 28.70
N GLN A 729 3.78 26.20 28.93
CA GLN A 729 4.71 26.94 28.06
C GLN A 729 4.24 27.01 26.60
N ASP A 730 2.93 26.99 26.34
CA ASP A 730 2.43 27.26 24.99
C ASP A 730 2.50 28.77 24.70
N GLY A 731 2.41 29.17 23.43
CA GLY A 731 2.56 30.56 23.02
C GLY A 731 1.59 30.98 21.93
N ALA A 732 1.08 32.21 22.01
CA ALA A 732 0.33 32.82 20.92
C ALA A 732 0.88 34.18 20.50
N LEU A 733 0.97 34.42 19.19
CA LEU A 733 1.34 35.72 18.65
C LEU A 733 0.31 36.82 18.93
N SER A 734 -0.96 36.46 19.00
CA SER A 734 -2.05 37.42 19.22
C SER A 734 -2.62 37.27 20.62
N THR A 735 -3.29 36.16 20.91
CA THR A 735 -3.92 35.93 22.21
C THR A 735 -4.13 34.45 22.49
N ALA A 736 -4.37 34.11 23.76
CA ALA A 736 -4.64 32.76 24.25
C ALA A 736 -3.52 31.76 23.93
N GLY A 737 -2.40 31.85 24.65
CA GLY A 737 -1.29 30.91 24.48
C GLY A 737 -1.67 29.47 24.80
N GLY A 738 -2.49 29.22 25.82
CA GLY A 738 -3.01 27.89 26.16
C GLY A 738 -4.23 27.49 25.34
N LEU A 739 -5.40 28.07 25.68
CA LEU A 739 -6.70 27.71 25.09
C LEU A 739 -7.41 28.94 24.52
N PHE A 740 -7.75 28.89 23.23
CA PHE A 740 -8.72 29.79 22.63
C PHE A 740 -10.04 29.06 22.39
N ALA A 741 -11.16 29.62 22.83
CA ALA A 741 -12.50 29.13 22.52
C ALA A 741 -13.32 30.27 21.89
N SER A 742 -14.01 30.00 20.78
CA SER A 742 -14.84 31.02 20.13
C SER A 742 -16.05 31.43 20.98
N ASP A 743 -16.63 30.49 21.71
CA ASP A 743 -17.60 30.73 22.80
C ASP A 743 -17.23 29.89 24.04
N PRO A 744 -16.60 30.48 25.06
CA PRO A 744 -16.16 29.76 26.25
C PRO A 744 -17.27 29.09 27.05
N ARG A 745 -18.51 29.59 26.98
CA ARG A 745 -19.64 29.01 27.72
C ARG A 745 -20.00 27.61 27.24
N ASN A 746 -19.51 27.27 26.05
CA ASN A 746 -19.72 25.98 25.39
C ASN A 746 -18.58 24.98 25.66
N VAL A 747 -17.61 25.37 26.50
CA VAL A 747 -16.52 24.50 26.97
C VAL A 747 -16.84 24.07 28.40
N PHE A 748 -16.99 22.77 28.61
CA PHE A 748 -17.25 22.20 29.93
C PHE A 748 -15.98 21.60 30.51
N VAL A 749 -15.77 21.75 31.81
CA VAL A 749 -14.63 21.20 32.53
C VAL A 749 -15.15 20.41 33.72
N ASP A 750 -14.55 19.25 33.98
CA ASP A 750 -14.88 18.43 35.14
C ASP A 750 -14.42 19.10 36.47
N GLU A 751 -15.24 18.97 37.52
CA GLU A 751 -15.08 19.68 38.81
C GLU A 751 -13.80 19.32 39.56
N GLU A 752 -13.19 18.16 39.26
CA GLU A 752 -11.92 17.73 39.86
C GLU A 752 -10.71 18.57 39.37
N ASN A 753 -10.84 19.33 38.28
CA ASN A 753 -9.78 20.20 37.76
C ASN A 753 -9.84 21.60 38.37
N GLN A 754 -9.56 21.71 39.68
CA GLN A 754 -9.73 22.94 40.47
C GLN A 754 -9.09 24.18 39.85
N THR A 755 -7.96 24.05 39.13
CA THR A 755 -7.27 25.19 38.51
C THR A 755 -8.03 25.78 37.32
N LEU A 756 -8.69 24.94 36.51
CA LEU A 756 -9.54 25.38 35.40
C LEU A 756 -10.91 25.86 35.91
N VAL A 757 -11.49 25.15 36.89
CA VAL A 757 -12.79 25.49 37.51
C VAL A 757 -12.74 26.86 38.18
N ASP A 758 -11.75 27.10 39.04
CA ASP A 758 -11.56 28.39 39.70
C ASP A 758 -11.37 29.56 38.72
N PHE A 759 -10.83 29.28 37.54
CA PHE A 759 -10.53 30.28 36.53
C PHE A 759 -11.77 30.67 35.71
N PHE A 760 -12.61 29.72 35.32
CA PHE A 760 -13.91 30.03 34.69
C PHE A 760 -14.85 30.75 35.66
N GLN A 761 -14.81 30.42 36.95
CA GLN A 761 -15.62 31.08 37.98
C GLN A 761 -15.16 32.52 38.27
N ARG A 762 -13.85 32.82 38.19
CA ARG A 762 -13.31 34.17 38.46
C ARG A 762 -13.55 35.21 37.37
N ASN A 763 -13.84 34.79 36.13
CA ASN A 763 -13.96 35.70 34.97
C ASN A 763 -15.42 36.00 34.56
N ASP A 764 -16.40 35.71 35.44
CA ASP A 764 -17.83 36.05 35.33
C ASP A 764 -18.40 36.09 33.89
N VAL A 765 -18.30 34.96 33.17
CA VAL A 765 -18.70 34.81 31.75
C VAL A 765 -20.24 34.75 31.57
N THR A 766 -21.00 35.39 32.46
CA THR A 766 -22.46 35.27 32.56
C THR A 766 -23.22 36.35 31.77
N SER A 767 -22.54 37.34 31.19
CA SER A 767 -23.16 38.48 30.50
C SER A 767 -23.34 38.21 28.98
N PRO A 768 -24.54 38.40 28.37
CA PRO A 768 -24.82 38.04 26.98
C PRO A 768 -24.15 38.89 25.87
N GLY A 769 -23.10 39.64 26.16
CA GLY A 769 -22.57 40.69 25.26
C GLY A 769 -21.07 40.61 24.92
N ASP A 770 -20.28 39.77 25.58
CA ASP A 770 -18.83 39.80 25.44
C ASP A 770 -18.35 38.85 24.35
N GLY A 771 -17.54 39.37 23.41
CA GLY A 771 -17.00 38.66 22.25
C GLY A 771 -15.99 37.55 22.60
N PRO A 772 -15.18 37.05 21.64
CA PRO A 772 -14.24 35.95 21.87
C PRO A 772 -13.27 36.29 23.03
N VAL A 773 -13.20 35.42 24.03
CA VAL A 773 -12.39 35.62 25.26
C VAL A 773 -11.16 34.69 25.24
N ALA A 774 -10.02 35.19 25.72
CA ALA A 774 -8.74 34.50 25.71
C ALA A 774 -8.44 33.83 27.05
N PHE A 775 -7.96 32.57 27.05
CA PHE A 775 -7.74 31.81 28.28
C PHE A 775 -6.32 31.22 28.38
N PHE A 776 -5.75 31.32 29.58
CA PHE A 776 -4.44 30.85 30.05
C PHE A 776 -3.18 31.68 29.70
N ASN A 777 -2.48 32.04 30.77
CA ASN A 777 -1.19 32.75 30.79
C ASN A 777 -0.07 31.81 30.35
N ASN A 778 0.29 31.96 29.08
CA ASN A 778 1.24 31.20 28.28
C ASN A 778 1.79 32.28 27.33
N SER A 779 3.12 32.47 27.29
CA SER A 779 3.76 33.73 26.85
C SER A 779 3.11 34.38 25.62
N VAL A 780 2.85 35.68 25.65
CA VAL A 780 2.26 36.45 24.54
C VAL A 780 3.27 37.49 24.07
N ASN A 781 3.47 37.64 22.76
CA ASN A 781 4.38 38.64 22.23
C ASN A 781 3.83 40.05 22.51
N GLN A 782 4.62 40.92 23.15
CA GLN A 782 4.29 42.33 23.35
C GLN A 782 4.21 43.04 21.98
N GLY A 783 3.04 43.02 21.33
CA GLY A 783 2.83 43.64 20.02
C GLY A 783 1.62 43.19 19.21
N GLY A 784 0.79 42.26 19.70
CA GLY A 784 -0.50 41.92 19.09
C GLY A 784 -1.63 42.83 19.62
N PHE A 785 -2.39 43.48 18.73
CA PHE A 785 -3.50 44.38 19.11
C PHE A 785 -4.70 43.60 19.72
N GLY A 786 -5.12 44.01 20.93
CA GLY A 786 -6.35 43.61 21.66
C GLY A 786 -6.04 42.95 23.02
N ALA A 787 -5.60 43.72 24.04
CA ALA A 787 -6.39 44.35 25.14
C ALA A 787 -7.13 43.32 26.03
N ASP A 788 -6.87 43.11 27.33
CA ASP A 788 -5.97 43.70 28.33
C ASP A 788 -5.69 42.61 29.39
N SER A 789 -4.49 42.66 29.99
CA SER A 789 -4.07 41.99 31.25
C SER A 789 -3.38 40.61 31.22
N ALA A 790 -2.31 40.56 32.03
CA ALA A 790 -1.62 39.41 32.63
C ALA A 790 -0.53 38.68 31.80
N SER A 791 0.66 39.27 31.75
CA SER A 791 1.92 38.54 31.61
C SER A 791 2.53 38.26 32.99
N PHE A 792 3.08 37.05 33.18
CA PHE A 792 3.94 36.57 34.28
C PHE A 792 3.26 35.87 35.49
N ALA A 793 3.04 34.56 35.38
CA ALA A 793 3.13 33.63 36.51
C ALA A 793 3.52 32.23 36.00
N SER A 794 4.61 31.64 36.50
CA SER A 794 5.09 30.32 36.08
C SER A 794 4.53 29.16 36.90
N HIS A 795 3.85 29.40 38.03
CA HIS A 795 3.17 28.41 38.89
C HIS A 795 2.11 29.14 39.75
N LEU A 796 0.89 28.61 39.85
CA LEU A 796 -0.11 29.06 40.84
C LEU A 796 -0.42 27.89 41.79
N VAL A 797 0.06 27.96 43.03
CA VAL A 797 -0.33 27.03 44.10
C VAL A 797 -1.24 27.78 45.06
N LEU A 798 -2.53 27.48 45.04
CA LEU A 798 -3.44 27.84 46.12
C LEU A 798 -3.22 26.86 47.28
N LYS A 799 -2.57 27.32 48.35
CA LYS A 799 -2.72 26.65 49.64
C LYS A 799 -4.08 27.04 50.21
N ALA A 800 -4.99 26.08 50.29
CA ALA A 800 -6.19 26.21 51.11
C ALA A 800 -5.80 26.72 52.51
N PRO A 801 -6.55 27.66 53.11
CA PRO A 801 -6.26 28.08 54.47
C PRO A 801 -6.42 26.86 55.39
N LEU A 802 -5.42 26.63 56.23
CA LEU A 802 -5.61 25.80 57.41
C LEU A 802 -6.75 26.43 58.23
N LEU A 803 -7.81 25.64 58.43
CA LEU A 803 -8.87 25.91 59.39
C LEU A 803 -8.23 26.16 60.77
N THR A 804 -8.25 27.41 61.23
CA THR A 804 -8.11 27.72 62.65
C THR A 804 -9.45 28.16 63.17
N ASN A 805 -10.01 27.37 64.10
CA ASN A 805 -11.18 27.76 64.88
C ASN A 805 -10.86 29.07 65.61
N VAL A 806 -11.63 30.12 65.35
CA VAL A 806 -11.60 31.34 66.14
C VAL A 806 -12.80 31.32 67.07
N THR A 807 -12.53 31.35 68.37
CA THR A 807 -13.57 31.48 69.41
C THR A 807 -13.80 32.97 69.64
N ILE A 808 -15.02 33.44 69.40
CA ILE A 808 -15.48 34.77 69.83
C ILE A 808 -16.60 34.52 70.85
N ASP A 809 -16.46 35.09 72.06
CA ASP A 809 -17.42 34.98 73.17
C ASP A 809 -17.92 33.55 73.47
N ASN A 810 -16.97 32.60 73.59
CA ASN A 810 -17.23 31.20 73.99
C ASN A 810 -18.23 30.44 73.10
N ARG A 811 -18.40 30.81 71.82
CA ARG A 811 -19.08 29.99 70.82
C ARG A 811 -18.17 29.71 69.63
N VAL A 812 -18.13 28.44 69.22
CA VAL A 812 -17.52 28.02 67.96
C VAL A 812 -18.51 28.37 66.85
N VAL A 813 -18.17 29.33 65.99
CA VAL A 813 -18.96 29.64 64.80
C VAL A 813 -18.28 28.98 63.61
N GLN A 814 -18.94 28.00 63.01
CA GLN A 814 -18.62 27.53 61.66
C GLN A 814 -19.29 28.48 60.66
N LEU A 815 -18.49 29.24 59.91
CA LEU A 815 -18.99 29.98 58.75
C LEU A 815 -18.86 29.09 57.52
N LEU A 816 -19.96 28.46 57.13
CA LEU A 816 -20.22 27.98 55.78
C LEU A 816 -21.75 28.00 55.58
N ASP A 817 -22.26 29.05 54.95
CA ASP A 817 -23.34 28.91 53.97
C ASP A 817 -23.33 30.12 53.02
N THR A 818 -23.02 29.84 51.76
CA THR A 818 -22.95 30.77 50.63
C THR A 818 -24.35 31.13 50.10
N GLY A 819 -25.23 31.59 50.98
CA GLY A 819 -26.62 31.89 50.62
C GLY A 819 -27.14 33.09 51.38
N LYS A 820 -27.18 34.25 50.70
CA LYS A 820 -27.71 35.58 51.11
C LYS A 820 -26.69 36.54 51.72
N LEU A 821 -25.93 37.20 50.84
CA LEU A 821 -25.47 38.57 51.11
C LEU A 821 -26.41 39.53 50.35
N ASN A 822 -27.26 40.22 51.10
CA ASN A 822 -28.04 41.35 50.60
C ASN A 822 -27.09 42.53 50.36
N HIS A 823 -27.29 43.25 49.25
CA HIS A 823 -26.70 44.56 49.02
C HIS A 823 -27.11 45.54 50.13
N ASN A 824 -26.26 45.69 51.17
CA ASN A 824 -26.09 46.86 52.06
C ASN A 824 -25.39 46.47 53.38
N SER A 825 -24.18 45.89 53.32
CA SER A 825 -23.30 45.82 54.48
C SER A 825 -22.03 46.63 54.23
N THR A 826 -21.63 47.42 55.22
CA THR A 826 -20.41 48.25 55.27
C THR A 826 -19.24 47.52 55.96
N ASP A 827 -19.27 46.20 56.09
CA ASP A 827 -18.17 45.45 56.68
C ASP A 827 -17.01 45.22 55.69
N PRO A 828 -15.75 45.47 56.07
CA PRO A 828 -14.60 45.23 55.20
C PRO A 828 -14.36 43.72 55.01
N LEU A 829 -14.10 43.32 53.76
CA LEU A 829 -13.66 41.97 53.41
C LEU A 829 -12.31 41.63 54.07
N PRO A 830 -12.02 40.35 54.37
CA PRO A 830 -10.73 39.95 54.93
C PRO A 830 -9.58 40.17 53.93
N ASN A 831 -8.45 40.70 54.43
CA ASN A 831 -7.24 40.95 53.65
C ASN A 831 -6.63 39.65 53.11
N PHE A 832 -6.42 39.58 51.79
CA PHE A 832 -5.59 38.56 51.15
C PHE A 832 -4.14 39.03 51.12
N VAL A 833 -3.21 38.18 51.55
CA VAL A 833 -1.76 38.43 51.38
C VAL A 833 -1.26 37.52 50.26
N LEU A 834 -0.86 38.12 49.14
CA LEU A 834 -0.27 37.43 48.00
C LEU A 834 1.25 37.35 48.20
N GLU A 835 1.82 36.15 48.30
CA GLU A 835 3.27 35.94 48.32
C GLU A 835 3.74 35.53 46.92
N VAL A 836 4.48 36.41 46.23
CA VAL A 836 5.06 36.14 44.90
C VAL A 836 6.49 35.65 45.07
N LYS A 837 6.80 34.48 44.49
CA LYS A 837 8.14 33.86 44.51
C LYS A 837 8.71 33.70 43.11
N ASP A 838 10.02 33.86 42.98
CA ASP A 838 10.74 33.65 41.71
C ASP A 838 11.04 32.17 41.43
N SER A 839 11.68 31.90 40.30
CA SER A 839 12.14 30.58 39.87
C SER A 839 13.18 29.93 40.81
N PHE A 840 13.64 30.64 41.84
CA PHE A 840 14.56 30.16 42.88
C PHE A 840 13.93 30.15 44.28
N ASN A 841 12.60 30.33 44.37
CA ASN A 841 11.81 30.29 45.59
C ASN A 841 12.09 31.44 46.58
N GLN A 842 12.63 32.57 46.11
CA GLN A 842 12.80 33.78 46.92
C GLN A 842 11.58 34.70 46.80
N THR A 843 11.14 35.28 47.93
CA THR A 843 9.98 36.17 48.01
C THR A 843 10.33 37.55 47.46
N ILE A 844 9.57 38.05 46.48
CA ILE A 844 9.96 39.24 45.70
C ILE A 844 9.37 40.56 46.24
N THR A 845 8.25 40.59 46.98
CA THR A 845 7.69 41.85 47.54
C THR A 845 6.71 41.69 48.71
N SER A 846 6.53 42.77 49.51
CA SER A 846 5.50 42.96 50.55
C SER A 846 4.67 44.25 50.34
N GLY A 847 3.34 44.16 50.27
CA GLY A 847 2.33 45.25 50.40
C GLY A 847 2.24 46.26 49.25
N THR A 848 1.11 46.87 48.86
CA THR A 848 -0.27 46.97 49.42
C THR A 848 -1.20 47.60 48.35
N GLN A 849 -2.48 47.20 48.40
CA GLN A 849 -3.75 47.95 48.21
C GLN A 849 -3.88 48.97 47.06
N ASP A 850 -4.73 48.63 46.07
CA ASP A 850 -6.14 49.07 46.05
C ASP A 850 -7.04 47.95 45.50
#